data_AF-B3M352-F1
#
_entry.id   AF-B3M352-F1
#
_cell.length_a   1.000
_cell.length_b   1.000
_cell.length_c   1.000
_cell.angle_alpha   90.00
_cell.angle_beta   90.00
_cell.angle_gamma   90.00
#
_symmetry.space_group_name_H-M   'P 1'
#
loop_
_entity.id
_entity.type
_entity.pdbx_description
1 polymer ?
#
loop_
_entity_poly.entity_id
_entity_poly.type
_entity_poly.pdbx_seq_one_letter_code
_entity_poly.pdbx_strand_id
1 'polypeptide(L)'
;MRSSFRLLLLCGLQLCILVPIEANDFSSFLSANASLAVVVDHEYMTMHGQNIRAHFEKILSDIIRENLKNGGINVRYFSWNSVRLKKVDDNSVMVKSIVHESTTNHITPISLILYKINDSLKGQKKRSALRQALAQFAPPKHELKQQQFLVVSKFHDDIIEIAETLNMFHVGNQWMFFILEKVRRDFDAGTVTINLDEGANVAFALNKTLPDCQDTLNCTISEVSLALVTAISKMTVEEQSIYGEISDEEWESIRYTKQEKQAEILEYMKDYLKANSKCASCARWQIETAITWGKSQENRKFRAAPTRDAKNQNFEFINIGYWSPLLGFVCQELTFPHIDHHFRNITMDVVTVHNPPWQILTKDSHGVILEHKGIVMELLKELSRALNFSYYLHEASNWKDDYSITTSTSSNESDELAGSMTFRIPYRLVEMVQGNQFFMAAVAATVEDPDHKPFNYTLPISVQKYSFITRQPDEVSRIYLFTAPFTTETWACLVGIILLTAPMLYAINRLAPLQEMQIIGLSTVKSCFWYIFGALLQQGGMYLPRADSGRLVVGFWWIVVIVLVTTYCGNLVAFLTFPKFQPGVDYLSQLPRHKEISQYGLRNGTFFERYVQTTTRDDFKHYMARAQIYGNSQEENIEAVKQGHRINIDWRINLQLIVQQHFERDKECRFALGKESFVDEQIAMIVPSHSVPYLHLINSHIDRLFRMGFMERWHQMNLPSADKCTGKSSLRQVTNHKVNMDDMQGCFLVLLLGFMVAFAIGCGEFWYHHLYVHKTSRQPPSSVFTT
;
A
#
# COMPACT_ATOMS: atom_id res chain seq x y z
N MET A 1 -39.80 -14.11 -20.13
CA MET A 1 -40.91 -13.22 -19.66
C MET A 1 -41.52 -13.82 -18.41
N ARG A 2 -41.99 -12.99 -17.45
CA ARG A 2 -42.39 -13.34 -16.06
C ARG A 2 -41.27 -13.81 -15.11
N SER A 3 -40.38 -12.89 -14.70
CA SER A 3 -39.78 -12.90 -13.34
C SER A 3 -39.16 -11.54 -12.93
N SER A 4 -39.73 -10.41 -13.39
CA SER A 4 -39.06 -9.08 -13.31
C SER A 4 -39.85 -8.02 -12.53
N PHE A 5 -40.65 -8.43 -11.52
CA PHE A 5 -41.55 -7.50 -10.82
C PHE A 5 -41.67 -7.73 -9.29
N ARG A 6 -40.66 -8.37 -8.66
CA ARG A 6 -40.58 -8.54 -7.20
C ARG A 6 -39.17 -8.31 -6.60
N LEU A 7 -38.32 -7.55 -7.27
CA LEU A 7 -36.97 -7.21 -6.78
C LEU A 7 -36.69 -5.70 -6.69
N LEU A 8 -37.71 -4.86 -6.91
CA LEU A 8 -37.56 -3.40 -7.10
C LEU A 8 -38.29 -2.58 -6.01
N LEU A 9 -38.53 -3.19 -4.84
CA LEU A 9 -39.25 -2.58 -3.71
C LEU A 9 -38.64 -2.92 -2.33
N LEU A 10 -37.39 -3.40 -2.32
CA LEU A 10 -36.64 -3.79 -1.10
C LEU A 10 -35.17 -3.32 -1.11
N CYS A 11 -34.80 -2.40 -2.00
CA CYS A 11 -33.44 -1.83 -2.12
C CYS A 11 -33.38 -0.30 -1.95
N GLY A 12 -34.45 0.33 -1.43
CA GLY A 12 -34.56 1.78 -1.28
C GLY A 12 -34.50 2.30 0.16
N LEU A 13 -34.21 1.44 1.15
CA LEU A 13 -34.39 1.75 2.58
C LEU A 13 -33.27 1.16 3.46
N GLN A 14 -32.02 1.20 2.96
CA GLN A 14 -30.84 0.75 3.72
C GLN A 14 -29.62 1.67 3.49
N LEU A 15 -29.89 2.96 3.31
CA LEU A 15 -28.91 4.03 3.15
C LEU A 15 -29.31 5.19 4.08
N CYS A 16 -29.24 4.92 5.38
CA CYS A 16 -29.25 5.87 6.51
C CYS A 16 -29.17 5.03 7.80
N ILE A 17 -28.05 4.32 8.01
CA ILE A 17 -27.65 4.00 9.38
C ILE A 17 -27.19 5.34 9.94
N LEU A 18 -28.12 6.01 10.64
CA LEU A 18 -27.84 7.16 11.47
C LEU A 18 -26.74 6.72 12.43
N VAL A 19 -25.54 7.26 12.22
CA VAL A 19 -24.54 7.37 13.28
C VAL A 19 -25.27 8.08 14.43
N PRO A 20 -25.30 7.52 15.65
CA PRO A 20 -25.73 8.29 16.79
C PRO A 20 -24.69 9.39 16.97
N ILE A 21 -25.01 10.57 16.46
CA ILE A 21 -24.30 11.80 16.80
C ILE A 21 -24.76 12.13 18.22
N GLU A 22 -24.15 11.44 19.19
CA GLU A 22 -24.14 11.89 20.59
C GLU A 22 -23.27 13.14 20.66
N ALA A 23 -23.80 14.25 20.17
CA ALA A 23 -23.33 15.59 20.50
C ALA A 23 -23.67 15.87 21.97
N ASN A 24 -22.95 15.21 22.87
CA ASN A 24 -22.79 15.72 24.22
C ASN A 24 -21.83 16.90 24.10
N ASP A 25 -22.36 18.14 24.18
CA ASP A 25 -21.64 19.41 24.00
C ASP A 25 -20.67 19.77 25.15
N PHE A 26 -20.09 18.73 25.75
CA PHE A 26 -18.85 18.82 26.52
C PHE A 26 -17.92 17.74 25.99
N SER A 27 -16.91 18.14 25.22
CA SER A 27 -15.72 17.30 25.06
C SER A 27 -15.12 17.13 26.46
N SER A 28 -15.33 15.96 27.07
CA SER A 28 -14.61 15.61 28.28
C SER A 28 -13.12 15.84 28.03
N PHE A 29 -12.42 16.50 28.96
CA PHE A 29 -10.98 16.82 28.83
C PHE A 29 -10.11 15.57 28.55
N LEU A 30 -10.70 14.40 28.74
CA LEU A 30 -10.17 13.08 28.47
C LEU A 30 -10.90 12.50 27.25
N SER A 31 -10.17 12.14 26.19
CA SER A 31 -10.76 11.35 25.10
C SER A 31 -10.93 9.90 25.55
N ALA A 32 -12.01 9.23 25.14
CA ALA A 32 -12.47 7.96 25.72
C ALA A 32 -11.52 6.73 25.56
N ASN A 33 -10.33 6.93 24.97
CA ASN A 33 -9.33 5.90 24.66
C ASN A 33 -7.90 6.21 25.18
N ALA A 34 -7.69 7.27 25.97
CA ALA A 34 -6.36 7.66 26.43
C ALA A 34 -6.07 7.27 27.89
N SER A 35 -4.84 6.80 28.16
CA SER A 35 -4.37 6.61 29.54
C SER A 35 -3.94 7.95 30.14
N LEU A 36 -4.76 8.50 31.05
CA LEU A 36 -4.45 9.69 31.82
C LEU A 36 -3.33 9.43 32.85
N ALA A 37 -2.48 10.41 33.10
CA ALA A 37 -1.60 10.47 34.26
C ALA A 37 -1.75 11.82 34.99
N VAL A 38 -2.03 11.77 36.30
CA VAL A 38 -2.30 12.96 37.13
C VAL A 38 -1.22 13.13 38.19
N VAL A 39 -0.40 14.17 38.05
CA VAL A 39 0.74 14.48 38.95
C VAL A 39 0.33 15.59 39.91
N VAL A 40 0.38 15.31 41.23
CA VAL A 40 -0.08 16.21 42.30
C VAL A 40 0.98 16.36 43.38
N ASP A 41 1.42 17.60 43.64
CA ASP A 41 2.30 17.93 44.75
C ASP A 41 1.62 17.74 46.12
N HIS A 42 2.22 16.93 46.98
CA HIS A 42 1.68 16.59 48.29
C HIS A 42 2.02 17.60 49.40
N GLU A 43 3.17 18.28 49.31
CA GLU A 43 3.66 19.18 50.36
C GLU A 43 2.90 20.52 50.31
N TYR A 44 2.57 20.97 49.09
CA TYR A 44 1.62 22.06 48.85
C TYR A 44 0.22 21.78 49.44
N MET A 45 -0.32 20.57 49.21
CA MET A 45 -1.64 20.17 49.71
C MET A 45 -1.73 20.10 51.24
N THR A 46 -0.60 19.90 51.94
CA THR A 46 -0.60 19.78 53.41
C THR A 46 -0.70 21.12 54.17
N MET A 47 -0.65 22.28 53.49
CA MET A 47 -0.72 23.58 54.16
C MET A 47 -2.15 24.05 54.53
N HIS A 48 -3.21 23.30 54.20
CA HIS A 48 -4.60 23.81 54.27
C HIS A 48 -5.66 23.02 55.08
N GLY A 49 -5.37 21.88 55.74
CA GLY A 49 -6.40 21.19 56.56
C GLY A 49 -6.05 19.76 57.03
N GLN A 50 -6.93 19.11 57.79
CA GLN A 50 -6.74 17.72 58.32
C GLN A 50 -7.96 16.76 58.28
N ASN A 51 -9.20 17.16 57.94
CA ASN A 51 -10.42 16.35 58.12
C ASN A 51 -10.93 15.54 56.89
N ILE A 52 -10.80 15.99 55.64
CA ILE A 52 -11.25 15.21 54.45
C ILE A 52 -10.61 13.84 54.33
N ARG A 53 -9.45 13.66 54.96
CA ARG A 53 -8.77 12.38 55.13
C ARG A 53 -9.75 11.22 55.25
N ALA A 54 -10.64 11.20 56.23
CA ALA A 54 -11.54 10.04 56.43
C ALA A 54 -12.59 9.89 55.32
N HIS A 55 -13.06 11.01 54.75
CA HIS A 55 -14.19 11.02 53.82
C HIS A 55 -13.81 10.53 52.41
N PHE A 56 -12.61 10.83 51.94
CA PHE A 56 -12.17 10.48 50.58
C PHE A 56 -11.92 8.96 50.38
N GLU A 57 -11.60 8.20 51.45
CA GLU A 57 -11.48 6.73 51.36
C GLU A 57 -12.85 6.09 51.18
N LYS A 58 -13.85 6.60 51.90
CA LYS A 58 -15.21 6.08 51.85
C LYS A 58 -15.82 6.27 50.45
N ILE A 59 -15.74 7.48 49.89
CA ILE A 59 -16.25 7.78 48.55
C ILE A 59 -15.59 6.91 47.48
N LEU A 60 -14.26 6.76 47.50
CA LEU A 60 -13.57 5.92 46.52
C LEU A 60 -13.92 4.43 46.67
N SER A 61 -14.04 3.95 47.92
CA SER A 61 -14.42 2.56 48.21
C SER A 61 -15.87 2.26 47.82
N ASP A 62 -16.79 3.20 47.99
CA ASP A 62 -18.21 3.02 47.66
C ASP A 62 -18.42 3.06 46.13
N ILE A 63 -17.75 3.98 45.41
CA ILE A 63 -17.75 4.03 43.93
C ILE A 63 -17.19 2.73 43.31
N ILE A 64 -16.09 2.20 43.84
CA ILE A 64 -15.49 0.93 43.38
C ILE A 64 -16.42 -0.26 43.65
N ARG A 65 -17.22 -0.21 44.73
CA ARG A 65 -18.01 -1.34 45.22
C ARG A 65 -19.42 -1.42 44.64
N GLU A 66 -20.05 -0.30 44.32
CA GLU A 66 -21.44 -0.29 43.82
C GLU A 66 -21.53 -0.42 42.29
N ASN A 67 -20.60 0.20 41.53
CA ASN A 67 -20.77 0.37 40.08
C ASN A 67 -19.87 -0.48 39.16
N LEU A 68 -18.79 -1.12 39.68
CA LEU A 68 -17.85 -1.88 38.85
C LEU A 68 -18.06 -3.40 38.97
N LYS A 69 -19.11 -3.92 38.32
CA LYS A 69 -19.29 -5.39 38.16
C LYS A 69 -18.60 -6.00 36.94
N ASN A 70 -18.19 -5.19 35.96
CA ASN A 70 -17.39 -5.63 34.80
C ASN A 70 -16.43 -4.50 34.39
N GLY A 71 -15.12 -4.77 34.33
CA GLY A 71 -14.08 -3.79 33.97
C GLY A 71 -13.31 -3.25 35.18
N GLY A 72 -12.00 -3.53 35.25
CA GLY A 72 -11.17 -3.16 36.41
C GLY A 72 -10.34 -1.90 36.21
N ILE A 73 -10.18 -1.11 37.27
CA ILE A 73 -9.21 0.00 37.32
C ILE A 73 -7.83 -0.56 37.70
N ASN A 74 -6.80 -0.33 36.88
CA ASN A 74 -5.44 -0.84 37.12
C ASN A 74 -4.61 0.17 37.94
N VAL A 75 -4.95 0.36 39.22
CA VAL A 75 -4.22 1.29 40.11
C VAL A 75 -2.92 0.65 40.61
N ARG A 76 -1.78 1.07 40.07
CA ARG A 76 -0.45 0.63 40.53
C ARG A 76 0.07 1.51 41.66
N TYR A 77 -0.10 1.04 42.89
CA TYR A 77 0.54 1.62 44.08
C TYR A 77 1.98 1.09 44.23
N PHE A 78 2.96 1.98 44.21
CA PHE A 78 4.34 1.66 44.60
C PHE A 78 4.65 2.27 45.98
N SER A 79 4.48 1.47 47.04
CA SER A 79 4.88 1.86 48.39
C SER A 79 6.39 1.67 48.58
N TRP A 80 7.14 2.77 48.72
CA TRP A 80 8.50 2.71 49.27
C TRP A 80 8.46 2.88 50.80
N ASN A 81 9.22 2.03 51.50
CA ASN A 81 9.13 1.77 52.95
C ASN A 81 9.55 2.92 53.89
N SER A 82 9.71 4.14 53.38
CA SER A 82 9.98 5.35 54.16
C SER A 82 8.82 6.36 54.19
N VAL A 83 7.69 6.08 53.53
CA VAL A 83 6.53 7.00 53.45
C VAL A 83 5.32 6.46 54.22
N ARG A 84 5.07 6.99 55.42
CA ARG A 84 3.77 6.85 56.09
C ARG A 84 2.76 7.80 55.45
N LEU A 85 1.77 7.26 54.75
CA LEU A 85 0.69 8.04 54.14
C LEU A 85 -0.23 8.68 55.21
N LYS A 86 -0.22 10.02 55.30
CA LYS A 86 -1.32 10.82 55.86
C LYS A 86 -1.95 11.69 54.75
N LYS A 87 -3.29 11.76 54.70
CA LYS A 87 -4.10 12.29 53.58
C LYS A 87 -4.42 13.79 53.70
N VAL A 88 -4.92 14.30 52.57
CA VAL A 88 -5.31 15.64 52.13
C VAL A 88 -6.61 16.19 52.77
N ASP A 89 -6.72 17.53 52.84
CA ASP A 89 -7.90 18.35 53.18
C ASP A 89 -7.56 19.85 52.93
N ASP A 90 -8.26 20.68 52.14
CA ASP A 90 -9.03 20.38 50.92
C ASP A 90 -8.85 21.48 49.84
N ASN A 91 -9.19 21.14 48.59
CA ASN A 91 -9.90 22.01 47.65
C ASN A 91 -10.41 21.15 46.45
N SER A 92 -11.25 20.15 46.72
CA SER A 92 -11.50 19.03 45.79
C SER A 92 -12.64 19.24 44.78
N VAL A 93 -13.27 20.43 44.72
CA VAL A 93 -14.35 20.71 43.76
C VAL A 93 -13.90 20.53 42.32
N MET A 94 -12.72 21.05 41.96
CA MET A 94 -12.18 20.94 40.60
C MET A 94 -11.91 19.49 40.20
N VAL A 95 -11.23 18.72 41.05
CA VAL A 95 -10.91 17.29 40.80
C VAL A 95 -12.17 16.43 40.75
N LYS A 96 -13.17 16.70 41.60
CA LYS A 96 -14.48 16.04 41.51
C LYS A 96 -15.19 16.38 40.20
N SER A 97 -15.20 17.66 39.78
CA SER A 97 -15.84 18.06 38.52
C SER A 97 -15.23 17.39 37.29
N ILE A 98 -13.90 17.20 37.26
CA ILE A 98 -13.18 16.54 36.16
C ILE A 98 -13.50 15.04 36.06
N VAL A 99 -13.82 14.38 37.18
CA VAL A 99 -14.00 12.92 37.24
C VAL A 99 -15.48 12.50 37.21
N HIS A 100 -16.40 13.32 37.72
CA HIS A 100 -17.80 12.88 37.94
C HIS A 100 -18.56 12.60 36.64
N GLU A 101 -18.30 13.38 35.58
CA GLU A 101 -18.97 13.26 34.28
C GLU A 101 -18.57 11.97 33.53
N SER A 102 -17.32 11.50 33.70
CA SER A 102 -16.82 10.26 33.10
C SER A 102 -17.46 8.98 33.67
N THR A 103 -18.21 9.05 34.77
CA THR A 103 -18.72 7.85 35.47
C THR A 103 -20.11 7.39 35.03
N THR A 104 -20.81 8.16 34.18
CA THR A 104 -22.18 7.82 33.72
C THR A 104 -22.21 6.99 32.44
N ASN A 105 -21.19 7.08 31.57
CA ASN A 105 -21.10 6.36 30.30
C ASN A 105 -19.94 5.35 30.31
N HIS A 106 -20.03 4.30 29.47
CA HIS A 106 -19.10 3.16 29.44
C HIS A 106 -17.70 3.49 28.87
N ILE A 107 -16.90 4.27 29.61
CA ILE A 107 -15.56 4.73 29.20
C ILE A 107 -14.44 3.87 29.82
N THR A 108 -13.32 3.75 29.10
CA THR A 108 -12.16 2.90 29.46
C THR A 108 -11.35 3.46 30.66
N PRO A 109 -10.57 2.63 31.40
CA PRO A 109 -10.15 2.97 32.76
C PRO A 109 -9.03 4.01 32.86
N ILE A 110 -9.24 4.99 33.74
CA ILE A 110 -8.29 6.04 34.13
C ILE A 110 -7.16 5.50 35.00
N SER A 111 -5.90 5.85 34.70
CA SER A 111 -4.78 5.76 35.64
C SER A 111 -4.58 7.08 36.39
N LEU A 112 -4.17 7.00 37.67
CA LEU A 112 -3.90 8.15 38.53
C LEU A 112 -2.56 7.94 39.24
N ILE A 113 -1.63 8.90 39.13
CA ILE A 113 -0.21 8.69 39.46
C ILE A 113 0.30 9.82 40.37
N LEU A 114 -0.17 9.76 41.62
CA LEU A 114 0.16 10.73 42.66
C LEU A 114 1.65 10.65 43.03
N TYR A 115 2.40 11.72 42.77
CA TYR A 115 3.84 11.79 43.03
C TYR A 115 4.17 12.81 44.13
N LYS A 116 4.72 12.34 45.26
CA LYS A 116 5.21 13.21 46.33
C LYS A 116 6.60 13.75 45.99
N ILE A 117 6.65 14.99 45.51
CA ILE A 117 7.89 15.80 45.54
C ILE A 117 8.18 16.14 47.02
N ASN A 118 9.46 16.22 47.38
CA ASN A 118 9.92 16.63 48.71
C ASN A 118 10.81 17.87 48.51
N ASP A 119 10.34 19.03 48.98
CA ASP A 119 10.97 20.34 48.73
C ASP A 119 12.32 20.49 49.48
N SER A 120 12.57 19.64 50.49
CA SER A 120 13.85 19.61 51.22
C SER A 120 15.03 19.01 50.42
N LEU A 121 14.81 18.50 49.20
CA LEU A 121 15.87 17.95 48.36
C LEU A 121 16.65 19.04 47.62
N LYS A 122 17.99 19.02 47.71
CA LYS A 122 18.86 19.84 46.83
C LYS A 122 18.45 19.69 45.36
N GLY A 123 18.38 20.79 44.61
CA GLY A 123 17.77 20.85 43.28
C GLY A 123 18.18 19.74 42.29
N GLN A 124 19.46 19.34 42.28
CA GLN A 124 19.93 18.25 41.42
C GLN A 124 19.32 16.87 41.78
N LYS A 125 19.10 16.59 43.08
CA LYS A 125 18.39 15.38 43.54
C LYS A 125 16.89 15.45 43.25
N LYS A 126 16.29 16.65 43.28
CA LYS A 126 14.90 16.89 42.88
C LYS A 126 14.71 16.59 41.38
N ARG A 127 15.58 17.15 40.52
CA ARG A 127 15.58 16.90 39.07
C ARG A 127 15.81 15.43 38.72
N SER A 128 16.72 14.71 39.40
CA SER A 128 16.88 13.27 39.17
C SER A 128 15.64 12.45 39.56
N ALA A 129 14.96 12.83 40.63
CA ALA A 129 13.74 12.14 41.09
C ALA A 129 12.55 12.37 40.14
N LEU A 130 12.40 13.59 39.62
CA LEU A 130 11.44 13.93 38.56
C LEU A 130 11.74 13.17 37.26
N ARG A 131 13.00 13.14 36.81
CA ARG A 131 13.42 12.40 35.62
C ARG A 131 13.10 10.90 35.74
N GLN A 132 13.34 10.30 36.91
CA GLN A 132 13.03 8.89 37.16
C GLN A 132 11.52 8.59 37.17
N ALA A 133 10.68 9.56 37.58
CA ALA A 133 9.23 9.44 37.51
C ALA A 133 8.73 9.53 36.06
N LEU A 134 9.17 10.56 35.32
CA LEU A 134 8.76 10.83 33.94
C LEU A 134 9.26 9.76 32.95
N ALA A 135 10.46 9.19 33.18
CA ALA A 135 11.04 8.14 32.34
C ALA A 135 10.20 6.85 32.25
N GLN A 136 9.20 6.66 33.10
CA GLN A 136 8.26 5.53 33.02
C GLN A 136 7.19 5.71 31.93
N PHE A 137 6.94 6.95 31.52
CA PHE A 137 5.97 7.32 30.47
C PHE A 137 6.66 7.68 29.15
N ALA A 138 7.95 7.98 29.19
CA ALA A 138 8.76 8.26 28.00
C ALA A 138 8.59 7.15 26.94
N PRO A 139 8.24 7.51 25.69
CA PRO A 139 7.92 6.52 24.68
C PRO A 139 9.15 5.67 24.34
N PRO A 140 9.00 4.35 24.12
CA PRO A 140 10.06 3.58 23.48
C PRO A 140 10.28 4.14 22.07
N LYS A 141 11.53 4.10 21.57
CA LYS A 141 11.99 4.79 20.34
C LYS A 141 11.16 4.56 19.06
N HIS A 142 10.23 3.61 19.04
CA HIS A 142 9.44 3.22 17.87
C HIS A 142 7.92 3.16 18.11
N GLU A 143 7.39 3.58 19.26
CA GLU A 143 5.95 3.52 19.54
C GLU A 143 5.45 4.79 20.27
N LEU A 144 4.89 5.73 19.49
CA LEU A 144 4.33 6.98 19.97
C LEU A 144 2.90 6.75 20.50
N LYS A 145 2.78 6.44 21.79
CA LYS A 145 1.48 6.27 22.47
C LYS A 145 0.87 7.62 22.78
N GLN A 146 -0.43 7.77 22.52
CA GLN A 146 -1.19 8.95 22.93
C GLN A 146 -1.39 8.92 24.46
N GLN A 147 -0.82 9.90 25.16
CA GLN A 147 -0.92 10.05 26.61
C GLN A 147 -1.43 11.45 26.96
N GLN A 148 -2.22 11.52 28.03
CA GLN A 148 -2.73 12.77 28.57
C GLN A 148 -2.13 13.02 29.95
N PHE A 149 -1.57 14.21 30.16
CA PHE A 149 -0.88 14.60 31.39
C PHE A 149 -1.57 15.78 32.04
N LEU A 150 -2.03 15.58 33.28
CA LEU A 150 -2.56 16.64 34.14
C LEU A 150 -1.53 16.97 35.22
N VAL A 151 -0.94 18.16 35.15
CA VAL A 151 0.16 18.57 36.03
C VAL A 151 -0.31 19.67 36.98
N VAL A 152 -0.32 19.35 38.28
CA VAL A 152 -0.68 20.28 39.36
C VAL A 152 0.54 20.41 40.28
N SER A 153 1.46 21.31 39.94
CA SER A 153 2.72 21.51 40.67
C SER A 153 3.25 22.94 40.57
N LYS A 154 3.92 23.38 41.64
CA LYS A 154 4.71 24.61 41.66
C LYS A 154 5.95 24.53 40.75
N PHE A 155 6.43 23.32 40.43
CA PHE A 155 7.67 23.10 39.67
C PHE A 155 7.39 22.77 38.19
N HIS A 156 6.46 23.49 37.57
CA HIS A 156 6.05 23.24 36.18
C HIS A 156 7.21 23.42 35.20
N ASP A 157 8.07 24.43 35.39
CA ASP A 157 9.28 24.65 34.56
C ASP A 157 10.24 23.46 34.57
N ASP A 158 10.58 22.94 35.77
CA ASP A 158 11.44 21.75 35.92
C ASP A 158 10.82 20.52 35.24
N ILE A 159 9.48 20.39 35.27
CA ILE A 159 8.77 19.27 34.64
C ILE A 159 8.82 19.39 33.11
N ILE A 160 8.62 20.60 32.57
CA ILE A 160 8.67 20.87 31.12
C ILE A 160 10.08 20.64 30.58
N GLU A 161 11.12 21.18 31.23
CA GLU A 161 12.52 20.96 30.83
C GLU A 161 12.91 19.46 30.87
N ILE A 162 12.45 18.71 31.89
CA ILE A 162 12.76 17.29 32.01
C ILE A 162 11.96 16.45 31.01
N ALA A 163 10.69 16.76 30.77
CA ALA A 163 9.86 16.05 29.79
C ALA A 163 10.36 16.25 28.35
N GLU A 164 10.88 17.45 28.03
CA GLU A 164 11.53 17.72 26.74
C GLU A 164 12.81 16.89 26.56
N THR A 165 13.69 16.85 27.57
CA THR A 165 14.90 15.99 27.54
C THR A 165 14.61 14.47 27.65
N LEU A 166 13.34 14.08 27.62
CA LEU A 166 12.84 12.69 27.51
C LEU A 166 11.99 12.48 26.24
N ASN A 167 11.90 13.48 25.35
CA ASN A 167 11.10 13.50 24.12
C ASN A 167 9.62 13.14 24.37
N MET A 168 9.04 13.65 25.47
CA MET A 168 7.64 13.39 25.85
C MET A 168 6.65 14.42 25.29
N PHE A 169 7.13 15.52 24.72
CA PHE A 169 6.32 16.43 23.92
C PHE A 169 6.33 15.96 22.47
N HIS A 170 5.15 15.57 21.99
CA HIS A 170 4.94 15.15 20.60
C HIS A 170 3.46 15.27 20.24
N VAL A 171 3.18 15.28 18.94
CA VAL A 171 1.86 15.49 18.32
C VAL A 171 0.72 14.65 18.94
N GLY A 172 1.01 13.44 19.44
CA GLY A 172 0.03 12.56 20.10
C GLY A 172 -0.18 12.77 21.62
N ASN A 173 0.66 13.55 22.30
CA ASN A 173 0.59 13.75 23.75
C ASN A 173 -0.07 15.09 24.08
N GLN A 174 -0.78 15.15 25.19
CA GLN A 174 -1.50 16.35 25.64
C GLN A 174 -1.05 16.72 27.04
N TRP A 175 -0.61 17.96 27.24
CA TRP A 175 -0.14 18.44 28.53
C TRP A 175 -0.97 19.62 29.02
N MET A 176 -1.54 19.48 30.21
CA MET A 176 -2.36 20.51 30.85
C MET A 176 -1.77 20.86 32.22
N PHE A 177 -1.23 22.08 32.35
CA PHE A 177 -0.55 22.58 33.54
C PHE A 177 -1.44 23.55 34.33
N PHE A 178 -1.65 23.29 35.61
CA PHE A 178 -2.34 24.21 36.52
C PHE A 178 -1.32 25.09 37.25
N ILE A 179 -1.32 26.38 36.92
CA ILE A 179 -0.42 27.37 37.52
C ILE A 179 -1.05 27.88 38.83
N LEU A 180 -0.51 27.39 39.94
CA LEU A 180 -1.02 27.62 41.31
C LEU A 180 -0.57 28.95 41.93
N GLU A 181 0.12 29.81 41.16
CA GLU A 181 0.72 31.04 41.69
C GLU A 181 -0.34 32.10 42.05
N LYS A 182 -0.06 32.85 43.12
CA LYS A 182 -1.02 33.81 43.70
C LYS A 182 -1.10 35.15 42.97
N VAL A 183 -0.17 35.44 42.04
CA VAL A 183 -0.10 36.72 41.33
C VAL A 183 0.26 36.47 39.87
N ARG A 184 -0.65 36.80 38.94
CA ARG A 184 -0.48 36.61 37.48
C ARG A 184 0.71 37.37 36.86
N ARG A 185 1.35 38.31 37.57
CA ARG A 185 2.40 39.18 37.02
C ARG A 185 3.70 38.47 36.67
N ASP A 186 3.93 37.27 37.21
CA ASP A 186 5.22 36.59 37.12
C ASP A 186 5.23 35.41 36.11
N PHE A 187 4.05 34.94 35.65
CA PHE A 187 3.95 33.84 34.68
C PHE A 187 3.73 34.34 33.25
N ASP A 188 4.70 34.08 32.37
CA ASP A 188 4.58 34.23 30.91
C ASP A 188 4.79 32.86 30.23
N ALA A 189 3.71 32.32 29.68
CA ALA A 189 3.70 31.04 28.98
C ALA A 189 4.78 30.94 27.88
N GLY A 190 5.07 32.05 27.19
CA GLY A 190 6.06 32.11 26.13
C GLY A 190 7.52 31.95 26.61
N THR A 191 7.80 32.28 27.87
CA THR A 191 9.13 32.07 28.46
C THR A 191 9.35 30.61 28.87
N VAL A 192 8.30 29.91 29.26
CA VAL A 192 8.35 28.52 29.72
C VAL A 192 8.42 27.54 28.54
N THR A 193 7.71 27.82 27.44
CA THR A 193 7.72 26.96 26.24
C THR A 193 8.82 27.29 25.23
N ILE A 194 9.74 28.20 25.56
CA ILE A 194 10.80 28.70 24.65
C ILE A 194 11.70 27.60 24.06
N ASN A 195 11.91 26.50 24.80
CA ASN A 195 12.80 25.40 24.42
C ASN A 195 12.05 24.19 23.83
N LEU A 196 10.74 24.30 23.60
CA LEU A 196 9.94 23.20 23.05
C LEU A 196 9.90 23.25 21.51
N ASP A 197 10.02 22.09 20.89
CA ASP A 197 9.86 21.95 19.45
C ASP A 197 8.38 22.07 18.99
N GLU A 198 8.20 22.29 17.69
CA GLU A 198 6.88 22.42 17.06
C GLU A 198 6.08 21.10 17.16
N GLY A 199 4.77 21.18 17.39
CA GLY A 199 3.94 19.98 17.61
C GLY A 199 3.92 19.46 19.06
N ALA A 200 4.56 20.16 20.01
CA ALA A 200 4.22 20.04 21.42
C ALA A 200 2.80 20.57 21.69
N ASN A 201 1.94 19.80 22.35
CA ASN A 201 0.59 20.23 22.68
C ASN A 201 0.50 20.58 24.17
N VAL A 202 0.46 21.87 24.49
CA VAL A 202 0.56 22.40 25.86
C VAL A 202 -0.58 23.39 26.12
N ALA A 203 -1.25 23.24 27.26
CA ALA A 203 -2.24 24.18 27.76
C ALA A 203 -1.98 24.53 29.24
N PHE A 204 -2.35 25.75 29.62
CA PHE A 204 -2.17 26.33 30.94
C PHE A 204 -3.50 26.79 31.51
N ALA A 205 -3.86 26.29 32.70
CA ALA A 205 -4.90 26.87 33.53
C ALA A 205 -4.27 27.89 34.49
N LEU A 206 -4.63 29.15 34.31
CA LEU A 206 -4.14 30.29 35.08
C LEU A 206 -5.19 30.74 36.09
N ASN A 207 -4.80 30.87 37.35
CA ASN A 207 -5.68 31.44 38.37
C ASN A 207 -5.90 32.94 38.10
N LYS A 208 -7.16 33.33 37.84
CA LYS A 208 -7.61 34.71 37.61
C LYS A 208 -8.58 35.18 38.70
N THR A 209 -8.46 34.61 39.90
CA THR A 209 -9.40 34.88 40.99
C THR A 209 -9.35 36.33 41.45
N LEU A 210 -10.50 37.00 41.47
CA LEU A 210 -10.64 38.38 41.95
C LEU A 210 -10.68 38.41 43.50
N PRO A 211 -9.99 39.38 44.15
CA PRO A 211 -9.89 39.41 45.61
C PRO A 211 -11.17 39.90 46.32
N ASP A 212 -11.96 40.76 45.68
CA ASP A 212 -13.25 41.21 46.22
C ASP A 212 -14.37 40.26 45.78
N CYS A 213 -14.91 39.48 46.72
CA CYS A 213 -15.98 38.53 46.43
C CYS A 213 -16.97 38.34 47.57
N GLN A 214 -18.26 38.37 47.24
CA GLN A 214 -19.35 37.95 48.14
C GLN A 214 -19.61 36.44 47.99
N ASP A 215 -18.66 35.64 48.43
CA ASP A 215 -18.77 34.18 48.40
C ASP A 215 -19.58 33.66 49.60
N THR A 216 -20.87 34.01 49.64
CA THR A 216 -21.81 33.58 50.68
C THR A 216 -22.79 32.54 50.14
N LEU A 217 -23.02 31.48 50.92
CA LEU A 217 -23.91 30.37 50.55
C LEU A 217 -25.34 30.84 50.21
N ASN A 218 -25.82 31.89 50.88
CA ASN A 218 -27.15 32.46 50.61
C ASN A 218 -27.23 33.13 49.22
N CYS A 219 -26.13 33.74 48.77
CA CYS A 219 -26.01 34.36 47.46
C CYS A 219 -26.10 33.29 46.36
N THR A 220 -25.30 32.22 46.46
CA THR A 220 -25.30 31.13 45.46
C THR A 220 -26.61 30.36 45.44
N ILE A 221 -27.24 30.08 46.59
CA ILE A 221 -28.59 29.49 46.65
C ILE A 221 -29.62 30.39 45.97
N SER A 222 -29.56 31.71 46.18
CA SER A 222 -30.48 32.66 45.56
C SER A 222 -30.33 32.72 44.03
N GLU A 223 -29.10 32.71 43.51
CA GLU A 223 -28.86 32.72 42.06
C GLU A 223 -29.26 31.40 41.39
N VAL A 224 -28.92 30.25 41.98
CA VAL A 224 -29.25 28.92 41.41
C VAL A 224 -30.76 28.66 41.44
N SER A 225 -31.47 29.07 42.51
CA SER A 225 -32.93 28.94 42.57
C SER A 225 -33.64 29.86 41.57
N LEU A 226 -33.16 31.10 41.40
CA LEU A 226 -33.68 32.02 40.38
C LEU A 226 -33.39 31.51 38.96
N ALA A 227 -32.21 30.93 38.71
CA ALA A 227 -31.88 30.29 37.44
C ALA A 227 -32.81 29.10 37.14
N LEU A 228 -33.07 28.24 38.12
CA LEU A 228 -33.98 27.09 37.98
C LEU A 228 -35.42 27.52 37.67
N VAL A 229 -35.96 28.49 38.42
CA VAL A 229 -37.30 29.04 38.17
C VAL A 229 -37.39 29.68 36.79
N THR A 230 -36.35 30.43 36.39
CA THR A 230 -36.29 31.07 35.06
C THR A 230 -36.22 30.03 33.94
N ALA A 231 -35.39 29.00 34.08
CA ALA A 231 -35.23 27.92 33.12
C ALA A 231 -36.51 27.11 32.93
N ILE A 232 -37.17 26.71 34.03
CA ILE A 232 -38.46 26.02 33.99
C ILE A 232 -39.51 26.92 33.32
N SER A 233 -39.61 28.20 33.72
CA SER A 233 -40.56 29.15 33.13
C SER A 233 -40.36 29.29 31.62
N LYS A 234 -39.11 29.52 31.16
CA LYS A 234 -38.76 29.64 29.74
C LYS A 234 -39.17 28.40 28.96
N MET A 235 -38.72 27.22 29.40
CA MET A 235 -39.04 25.93 28.78
C MET A 235 -40.56 25.69 28.74
N THR A 236 -41.31 26.00 29.81
CA THR A 236 -42.78 25.82 29.80
C THR A 236 -43.50 26.76 28.84
N VAL A 237 -42.99 27.99 28.64
CA VAL A 237 -43.54 28.93 27.65
C VAL A 237 -43.23 28.48 26.23
N GLU A 238 -42.03 27.95 25.98
CA GLU A 238 -41.62 27.41 24.69
C GLU A 238 -42.41 26.14 24.34
N GLU A 239 -42.52 25.19 25.26
CA GLU A 239 -43.40 24.01 25.12
C GLU A 239 -44.86 24.41 24.86
N GLN A 240 -45.39 25.42 25.57
CA GLN A 240 -46.76 25.90 25.37
C GLN A 240 -46.94 26.58 24.00
N SER A 241 -45.95 27.33 23.51
CA SER A 241 -46.00 27.94 22.18
C SER A 241 -45.99 26.90 21.06
N ILE A 242 -45.13 25.89 21.18
CA ILE A 242 -45.03 24.79 20.20
C ILE A 242 -46.32 23.96 20.20
N TYR A 243 -46.83 23.56 21.37
CA TYR A 243 -48.07 22.79 21.49
C TYR A 243 -49.30 23.53 20.93
N GLY A 244 -49.30 24.87 20.93
CA GLY A 244 -50.37 25.68 20.34
C GLY A 244 -50.38 25.74 18.81
N GLU A 245 -49.28 25.35 18.14
CA GLU A 245 -49.09 25.49 16.69
C GLU A 245 -49.13 24.18 15.90
N ILE A 246 -49.07 23.02 16.57
CA ILE A 246 -48.96 21.69 15.93
C ILE A 246 -50.10 20.73 16.35
N SER A 247 -50.17 19.57 15.69
CA SER A 247 -51.12 18.51 16.06
C SER A 247 -50.63 17.64 17.23
N ASP A 248 -51.56 16.99 17.95
CA ASP A 248 -51.23 16.08 19.06
C ASP A 248 -50.32 14.91 18.64
N GLU A 249 -50.45 14.42 17.39
CA GLU A 249 -49.62 13.34 16.83
C GLU A 249 -48.17 13.79 16.57
N GLU A 250 -47.99 15.03 16.08
CA GLU A 250 -46.67 15.63 15.89
C GLU A 250 -46.01 15.94 17.24
N TRP A 251 -46.78 16.45 18.21
CA TRP A 251 -46.29 16.75 19.55
C TRP A 251 -45.70 15.53 20.26
N GLU A 252 -46.39 14.39 20.28
CA GLU A 252 -45.86 13.16 20.90
C GLU A 252 -44.64 12.60 20.15
N SER A 253 -44.33 13.06 18.93
CA SER A 253 -43.10 12.71 18.20
C SER A 253 -41.89 13.60 18.50
N ILE A 254 -42.11 14.87 18.89
CA ILE A 254 -41.04 15.86 19.15
C ILE A 254 -40.84 16.18 20.63
N ARG A 255 -41.79 15.79 21.49
CA ARG A 255 -41.77 16.07 22.92
C ARG A 255 -40.53 15.48 23.59
N TYR A 256 -39.76 16.33 24.27
CA TYR A 256 -38.59 15.93 25.03
C TYR A 256 -38.85 14.76 25.98
N THR A 257 -37.96 13.76 25.93
CA THR A 257 -37.86 12.72 26.96
C THR A 257 -37.45 13.33 28.30
N LYS A 258 -37.60 12.57 29.39
CA LYS A 258 -37.22 13.03 30.74
C LYS A 258 -35.73 13.40 30.86
N GLN A 259 -34.86 12.78 30.05
CA GLN A 259 -33.41 13.04 30.07
C GLN A 259 -33.06 14.29 29.27
N GLU A 260 -33.57 14.44 28.05
CA GLU A 260 -33.38 15.66 27.25
C GLU A 260 -33.97 16.88 27.96
N LYS A 261 -35.18 16.74 28.54
CA LYS A 261 -35.81 17.80 29.34
C LYS A 261 -34.99 18.21 30.56
N GLN A 262 -34.26 17.27 31.18
CA GLN A 262 -33.33 17.58 32.26
C GLN A 262 -32.09 18.32 31.75
N ALA A 263 -31.57 17.94 30.57
CA ALA A 263 -30.43 18.60 29.94
C ALA A 263 -30.77 20.05 29.52
N GLU A 264 -31.90 20.26 28.85
CA GLU A 264 -32.39 21.57 28.38
C GLU A 264 -32.58 22.55 29.56
N ILE A 265 -33.19 22.10 30.67
CA ILE A 265 -33.31 22.92 31.89
C ILE A 265 -31.93 23.31 32.43
N LEU A 266 -30.97 22.38 32.45
CA LEU A 266 -29.60 22.65 32.90
C LEU A 266 -28.88 23.62 31.96
N GLU A 267 -29.16 23.60 30.67
CA GLU A 267 -28.63 24.55 29.69
C GLU A 267 -29.19 25.96 29.89
N TYR A 268 -30.52 26.12 30.00
CA TYR A 268 -31.12 27.42 30.32
C TYR A 268 -30.69 27.96 31.68
N MET A 269 -30.46 27.08 32.67
CA MET A 269 -29.84 27.48 33.93
C MET A 269 -28.40 27.99 33.72
N LYS A 270 -27.57 27.26 32.97
CA LYS A 270 -26.19 27.68 32.64
C LYS A 270 -26.19 29.03 31.93
N ASP A 271 -27.06 29.25 30.95
CA ASP A 271 -27.12 30.50 30.18
C ASP A 271 -27.60 31.69 31.01
N TYR A 272 -28.64 31.50 31.83
CA TYR A 272 -29.07 32.52 32.79
C TYR A 272 -27.92 32.91 33.72
N LEU A 273 -27.17 31.92 34.22
CA LEU A 273 -26.03 32.14 35.11
C LEU A 273 -24.82 32.75 34.38
N LYS A 274 -24.54 32.41 33.12
CA LYS A 274 -23.49 33.07 32.30
C LYS A 274 -23.75 34.58 32.20
N ALA A 275 -25.00 34.99 32.01
CA ALA A 275 -25.38 36.39 31.86
C ALA A 275 -25.49 37.15 33.20
N ASN A 276 -26.05 36.51 34.24
CA ASN A 276 -26.51 37.20 35.45
C ASN A 276 -25.73 36.87 36.74
N SER A 277 -24.85 35.87 36.76
CA SER A 277 -24.15 35.48 38.00
C SER A 277 -23.17 36.55 38.51
N LYS A 278 -23.29 36.83 39.80
CA LYS A 278 -22.41 37.73 40.57
C LYS A 278 -21.81 36.98 41.76
N CYS A 279 -22.60 36.12 42.42
CA CYS A 279 -22.13 35.20 43.45
C CYS A 279 -21.12 34.19 42.86
N ALA A 280 -20.05 33.85 43.60
CA ALA A 280 -18.95 32.97 43.17
C ALA A 280 -18.21 33.36 41.85
N SER A 281 -18.58 34.48 41.20
CA SER A 281 -17.99 34.94 39.93
C SER A 281 -16.53 35.39 40.02
N CYS A 282 -16.01 35.53 41.24
CA CYS A 282 -14.62 35.85 41.54
C CYS A 282 -13.67 34.68 41.29
N ALA A 283 -14.04 33.45 41.66
CA ALA A 283 -13.20 32.27 41.56
C ALA A 283 -13.20 31.79 40.11
N ARG A 284 -12.23 32.27 39.32
CA ARG A 284 -12.12 31.98 37.90
C ARG A 284 -10.73 31.49 37.55
N TRP A 285 -10.66 30.38 36.83
CA TRP A 285 -9.45 29.91 36.17
C TRP A 285 -9.59 30.19 34.69
N GLN A 286 -8.66 30.92 34.10
CA GLN A 286 -8.61 31.13 32.66
C GLN A 286 -7.79 30.00 32.01
N ILE A 287 -8.20 29.52 30.84
CA ILE A 287 -7.49 28.44 30.14
C ILE A 287 -6.91 28.98 28.84
N GLU A 288 -5.59 28.92 28.73
CA GLU A 288 -4.82 29.35 27.57
C GLU A 288 -4.13 28.13 26.94
N THR A 289 -4.33 27.85 25.65
CA THR A 289 -3.72 26.72 24.94
C THR A 289 -2.74 27.20 23.88
N ALA A 290 -1.66 26.45 23.68
CA ALA A 290 -0.69 26.67 22.62
C ALA A 290 -1.20 26.12 21.29
N ILE A 291 -1.34 26.99 20.31
CA ILE A 291 -1.32 26.62 18.90
C ILE A 291 0.16 26.49 18.52
N THR A 292 0.58 25.29 18.16
CA THR A 292 1.96 25.04 17.70
C THR A 292 2.04 24.60 16.24
N TRP A 293 1.04 23.89 15.72
CA TRP A 293 1.13 23.26 14.40
C TRP A 293 1.16 24.29 13.26
N GLY A 294 2.25 24.31 12.49
CA GLY A 294 2.43 25.17 11.31
C GLY A 294 2.80 26.62 11.62
N LYS A 295 2.92 27.00 12.89
CA LYS A 295 3.19 28.39 13.30
C LYS A 295 4.62 28.82 12.96
N SER A 296 5.58 27.89 12.88
CA SER A 296 6.94 28.21 12.44
C SER A 296 6.99 28.69 10.99
N GLN A 297 6.15 28.11 10.12
CA GLN A 297 6.02 28.43 8.70
C GLN A 297 5.25 29.74 8.48
N GLU A 298 4.13 29.92 9.18
CA GLU A 298 3.33 31.14 9.12
C GLU A 298 4.13 32.38 9.57
N ASN A 299 4.79 32.32 10.73
CA ASN A 299 5.53 33.46 11.28
C ASN A 299 6.70 33.90 10.38
N ARG A 300 7.28 33.01 9.59
CA ARG A 300 8.35 33.33 8.63
C ARG A 300 7.86 34.10 7.42
N LYS A 301 6.63 33.88 6.95
CA LYS A 301 6.04 34.61 5.82
C LYS A 301 5.77 36.09 6.16
N PHE A 302 5.48 36.40 7.42
CA PHE A 302 5.09 37.75 7.84
C PHE A 302 6.19 38.56 8.55
N ARG A 303 7.29 37.94 9.03
CA ARG A 303 8.39 38.65 9.72
C ARG A 303 9.67 38.75 8.87
N ALA A 304 9.72 39.76 8.00
CA ALA A 304 10.89 40.08 7.19
C ALA A 304 12.05 40.79 7.94
N ALA A 305 11.84 41.21 9.19
CA ALA A 305 12.84 41.90 10.01
C ALA A 305 13.31 41.03 11.18
N PRO A 306 14.63 40.86 11.41
CA PRO A 306 15.16 40.14 12.56
C PRO A 306 15.03 40.99 13.83
N THR A 307 13.82 41.03 14.40
CA THR A 307 13.61 41.56 15.75
C THR A 307 14.34 40.70 16.78
N ARG A 308 14.91 41.34 17.80
CA ARG A 308 15.79 40.74 18.81
C ARG A 308 15.15 39.58 19.59
N ASP A 309 13.83 39.51 19.60
CA ASP A 309 13.03 38.45 20.22
C ASP A 309 12.67 37.34 19.22
N ALA A 310 13.70 36.68 18.67
CA ALA A 310 13.55 35.48 17.85
C ALA A 310 13.07 34.22 18.63
N LYS A 311 12.63 34.42 19.89
CA LYS A 311 12.47 33.38 20.91
C LYS A 311 11.10 32.68 20.91
N ASN A 312 10.08 33.27 20.29
CA ASN A 312 8.72 32.72 20.32
C ASN A 312 8.12 32.69 18.90
N GLN A 313 8.71 31.86 18.03
CA GLN A 313 8.27 31.68 16.63
C GLN A 313 7.32 30.49 16.42
N ASN A 314 7.27 29.55 17.37
CA ASN A 314 6.58 28.26 17.21
C ASN A 314 5.28 28.16 18.02
N PHE A 315 4.99 29.10 18.91
CA PHE A 315 3.87 29.05 19.86
C PHE A 315 3.02 30.33 19.76
N GLU A 316 1.70 30.16 19.62
CA GLU A 316 0.71 31.22 19.81
C GLU A 316 -0.29 30.77 20.89
N PHE A 317 -0.40 31.53 21.99
CA PHE A 317 -1.32 31.21 23.08
C PHE A 317 -2.67 31.88 22.86
N ILE A 318 -3.73 31.09 22.77
CA ILE A 318 -5.11 31.58 22.70
C ILE A 318 -5.88 31.24 23.98
N ASN A 319 -6.71 32.18 24.42
CA ASN A 319 -7.66 31.97 25.50
C ASN A 319 -8.89 31.22 24.98
N ILE A 320 -9.06 29.96 25.36
CA ILE A 320 -10.16 29.10 24.89
C ILE A 320 -11.37 29.13 25.82
N GLY A 321 -11.24 29.64 27.05
CA GLY A 321 -12.33 29.56 28.02
C GLY A 321 -11.92 29.84 29.46
N TYR A 322 -12.85 29.58 30.36
CA TYR A 322 -12.63 29.69 31.80
C TYR A 322 -13.41 28.63 32.58
N TRP A 323 -12.91 28.25 33.75
CA TRP A 323 -13.65 27.49 34.75
C TRP A 323 -14.14 28.41 35.86
N SER A 324 -15.33 28.14 36.39
CA SER A 324 -15.85 28.74 37.62
C SER A 324 -16.62 27.70 38.46
N PRO A 325 -16.71 27.85 39.79
CA PRO A 325 -17.41 26.89 40.66
C PRO A 325 -18.88 26.65 40.29
N LEU A 326 -19.55 27.66 39.72
CA LEU A 326 -20.99 27.63 39.44
C LEU A 326 -21.32 27.05 38.05
N LEU A 327 -20.53 27.41 37.03
CA LEU A 327 -20.77 27.00 35.64
C LEU A 327 -19.95 25.77 35.23
N GLY A 328 -18.96 25.36 36.02
CA GLY A 328 -17.94 24.39 35.61
C GLY A 328 -17.00 25.00 34.57
N PHE A 329 -16.55 24.18 33.63
CA PHE A 329 -15.75 24.61 32.48
C PHE A 329 -16.65 25.23 31.40
N VAL A 330 -16.31 26.45 30.97
CA VAL A 330 -16.96 27.16 29.86
C VAL A 330 -15.88 27.42 28.82
N CYS A 331 -15.81 26.54 27.83
CA CYS A 331 -14.91 26.65 26.69
C CYS A 331 -15.68 27.16 25.45
N GLN A 332 -15.06 28.06 24.70
CA GLN A 332 -15.51 28.51 23.38
C GLN A 332 -14.94 27.65 22.26
N GLU A 333 -13.89 26.88 22.54
CA GLU A 333 -13.20 26.00 21.62
C GLU A 333 -12.59 24.79 22.35
N LEU A 334 -12.27 23.72 21.63
CA LEU A 334 -11.60 22.52 22.13
C LEU A 334 -10.27 22.84 22.86
N THR A 335 -9.97 22.10 23.94
CA THR A 335 -8.75 22.33 24.75
C THR A 335 -7.44 22.18 23.96
N PHE A 336 -7.44 21.29 22.97
CA PHE A 336 -6.32 21.03 22.07
C PHE A 336 -6.84 21.07 20.63
N PRO A 337 -7.05 22.27 20.03
CA PRO A 337 -7.80 22.42 18.78
C PRO A 337 -7.19 21.68 17.59
N HIS A 338 -5.86 21.53 17.58
CA HIS A 338 -5.11 20.84 16.54
C HIS A 338 -5.40 19.33 16.46
N ILE A 339 -6.04 18.73 17.48
CA ILE A 339 -6.37 17.29 17.46
C ILE A 339 -7.56 17.01 16.53
N ASP A 340 -8.49 17.97 16.42
CA ASP A 340 -9.65 17.87 15.55
C ASP A 340 -9.46 18.72 14.28
N HIS A 341 -9.06 19.98 14.44
CA HIS A 341 -8.92 20.94 13.35
C HIS A 341 -7.55 20.89 12.63
N HIS A 342 -6.64 20.04 13.08
CA HIS A 342 -5.30 19.80 12.51
C HIS A 342 -4.51 21.11 12.28
N PHE A 343 -4.03 21.37 11.07
CA PHE A 343 -3.25 22.58 10.74
C PHE A 343 -4.10 23.83 10.46
N ARG A 344 -5.42 23.81 10.69
CA ARG A 344 -6.31 24.99 10.61
C ARG A 344 -6.18 25.83 9.32
N ASN A 345 -5.96 25.17 8.19
CA ASN A 345 -5.75 25.78 6.87
C ASN A 345 -4.54 26.74 6.76
N ILE A 346 -3.51 26.56 7.58
CA ILE A 346 -2.23 27.27 7.44
C ILE A 346 -1.57 26.92 6.09
N THR A 347 -0.91 27.91 5.46
CA THR A 347 -0.27 27.74 4.14
C THR A 347 1.20 27.33 4.24
N MET A 348 1.50 26.05 3.99
CA MET A 348 2.84 25.48 4.03
C MET A 348 3.62 25.71 2.73
N ASP A 349 4.94 25.87 2.79
CA ASP A 349 5.78 25.86 1.60
C ASP A 349 6.33 24.45 1.35
N VAL A 350 6.09 23.90 0.15
CA VAL A 350 6.45 22.54 -0.24
C VAL A 350 7.35 22.59 -1.47
N VAL A 351 8.52 21.94 -1.41
CA VAL A 351 9.44 21.87 -2.55
C VAL A 351 9.17 20.63 -3.41
N THR A 352 9.30 20.75 -4.73
CA THR A 352 9.11 19.66 -5.68
C THR A 352 10.00 19.79 -6.93
N VAL A 353 9.98 18.79 -7.81
CA VAL A 353 10.68 18.76 -9.10
C VAL A 353 9.78 18.15 -10.16
N HIS A 354 9.98 18.47 -11.44
CA HIS A 354 9.29 17.79 -12.53
C HIS A 354 9.98 16.44 -12.82
N ASN A 355 9.28 15.32 -12.55
CA ASN A 355 9.74 13.95 -12.81
C ASN A 355 8.56 12.99 -13.08
N PRO A 356 8.09 12.88 -14.34
CA PRO A 356 6.98 12.00 -14.71
C PRO A 356 7.33 10.51 -14.54
N PRO A 357 6.40 9.65 -14.05
CA PRO A 357 4.99 9.91 -13.73
C PRO A 357 4.73 10.33 -12.27
N TRP A 358 5.78 10.54 -11.47
CA TRP A 358 5.68 10.83 -10.04
C TRP A 358 5.22 12.25 -9.74
N GLN A 359 5.83 13.21 -10.44
CA GLN A 359 5.53 14.64 -10.39
C GLN A 359 5.44 15.17 -11.82
N ILE A 360 4.23 15.59 -12.23
CA ILE A 360 3.97 16.18 -13.54
C ILE A 360 3.56 17.62 -13.28
N LEU A 361 4.47 18.55 -13.53
CA LEU A 361 4.25 19.99 -13.34
C LEU A 361 4.02 20.65 -14.71
N THR A 362 2.88 21.32 -14.88
CA THR A 362 2.61 22.20 -16.02
C THR A 362 2.90 23.64 -15.61
N LYS A 363 3.49 24.43 -16.52
CA LYS A 363 3.96 25.80 -16.24
C LYS A 363 3.38 26.77 -17.25
N ASP A 364 3.18 28.02 -16.81
CA ASP A 364 2.97 29.15 -17.71
C ASP A 364 4.28 29.55 -18.40
N SER A 365 4.17 30.38 -19.46
CA SER A 365 5.27 31.08 -20.13
C SER A 365 6.22 31.83 -19.19
N HIS A 366 5.76 32.24 -18.00
CA HIS A 366 6.57 32.88 -16.96
C HIS A 366 7.23 31.90 -15.98
N GLY A 367 7.11 30.58 -16.19
CA GLY A 367 7.69 29.54 -15.33
C GLY A 367 6.90 29.23 -14.05
N VAL A 368 5.76 29.89 -13.82
CA VAL A 368 4.88 29.63 -12.67
C VAL A 368 4.10 28.33 -12.87
N ILE A 369 4.02 27.48 -11.84
CA ILE A 369 3.26 26.21 -11.87
C ILE A 369 1.76 26.52 -11.93
N LEU A 370 1.07 26.06 -12.98
CA LEU A 370 -0.38 26.25 -13.17
C LEU A 370 -1.18 25.05 -12.64
N GLU A 371 -0.79 23.84 -13.04
CA GLU A 371 -1.45 22.59 -12.64
C GLU A 371 -0.40 21.51 -12.37
N HIS A 372 -0.63 20.70 -11.35
CA HIS A 372 0.27 19.62 -10.93
C HIS A 372 -0.49 18.29 -10.78
N LYS A 373 0.11 17.22 -11.33
CA LYS A 373 -0.43 15.85 -11.46
C LYS A 373 0.66 14.83 -11.15
N GLY A 374 0.31 13.54 -11.19
CA GLY A 374 1.23 12.43 -10.88
C GLY A 374 1.07 11.93 -9.45
N ILE A 375 1.64 10.75 -9.19
CA ILE A 375 1.34 9.93 -7.99
C ILE A 375 1.64 10.66 -6.68
N VAL A 376 2.75 11.40 -6.60
CA VAL A 376 3.14 12.14 -5.39
C VAL A 376 2.34 13.42 -5.22
N MET A 377 1.89 14.02 -6.33
CA MET A 377 1.02 15.21 -6.28
C MET A 377 -0.40 14.87 -5.83
N GLU A 378 -0.95 13.72 -6.24
CA GLU A 378 -2.24 13.24 -5.73
C GLU A 378 -2.13 12.85 -4.24
N LEU A 379 -1.03 12.23 -3.82
CA LEU A 379 -0.76 11.97 -2.40
C LEU A 379 -0.68 13.27 -1.58
N LEU A 380 -0.01 14.31 -2.09
CA LEU A 380 0.07 15.62 -1.43
C LEU A 380 -1.32 16.28 -1.30
N LYS A 381 -2.17 16.19 -2.33
CA LYS A 381 -3.56 16.69 -2.28
C LYS A 381 -4.39 15.98 -1.21
N GLU A 382 -4.26 14.65 -1.08
CA GLU A 382 -4.99 13.91 -0.04
C GLU A 382 -4.43 14.18 1.36
N LEU A 383 -3.11 14.35 1.52
CA LEU A 383 -2.52 14.77 2.79
C LEU A 383 -3.00 16.18 3.19
N SER A 384 -3.08 17.13 2.25
CA SER A 384 -3.54 18.49 2.52
C SER A 384 -5.00 18.54 2.96
N ARG A 385 -5.85 17.69 2.36
CA ARG A 385 -7.26 17.50 2.75
C ARG A 385 -7.38 16.84 4.13
N ALA A 386 -6.67 15.74 4.35
CA ALA A 386 -6.77 14.94 5.57
C ALA A 386 -6.21 15.68 6.81
N LEU A 387 -5.21 16.53 6.62
CA LEU A 387 -4.55 17.29 7.69
C LEU A 387 -4.94 18.78 7.70
N ASN A 388 -5.89 19.20 6.88
CA ASN A 388 -6.42 20.57 6.82
C ASN A 388 -5.31 21.64 6.72
N PHE A 389 -4.43 21.54 5.73
CA PHE A 389 -3.45 22.58 5.38
C PHE A 389 -3.57 22.98 3.90
N SER A 390 -3.25 24.23 3.61
CA SER A 390 -3.02 24.71 2.24
C SER A 390 -1.52 24.69 1.94
N TYR A 391 -1.11 24.69 0.67
CA TYR A 391 0.31 24.72 0.32
C TYR A 391 0.63 25.54 -0.93
N TYR A 392 1.85 26.07 -0.96
CA TYR A 392 2.48 26.63 -2.16
C TYR A 392 3.59 25.69 -2.63
N LEU A 393 3.59 25.39 -3.93
CA LEU A 393 4.62 24.56 -4.56
C LEU A 393 5.77 25.43 -5.06
N HIS A 394 6.98 25.11 -4.60
CA HIS A 394 8.23 25.69 -5.05
C HIS A 394 9.01 24.65 -5.84
N GLU A 395 9.46 24.98 -7.04
CA GLU A 395 10.30 24.06 -7.82
C GLU A 395 11.78 24.23 -7.45
N ALA A 396 12.47 23.13 -7.15
CA ALA A 396 13.93 23.13 -7.09
C ALA A 396 14.47 23.21 -8.54
N SER A 397 14.80 24.42 -8.98
CA SER A 397 15.06 24.72 -10.39
C SER A 397 16.25 23.98 -10.99
N ASN A 398 16.06 23.54 -12.25
CA ASN A 398 17.00 22.93 -13.19
C ASN A 398 17.82 21.73 -12.71
N TRP A 399 17.13 20.59 -12.60
CA TRP A 399 17.70 19.25 -12.83
C TRP A 399 18.53 19.13 -14.13
N LYS A 400 18.23 19.95 -15.15
CA LYS A 400 18.87 19.87 -16.48
C LYS A 400 20.29 20.44 -16.54
N ASP A 401 20.66 21.39 -15.68
CA ASP A 401 21.91 22.15 -15.84
C ASP A 401 23.16 21.41 -15.31
N ASP A 402 23.00 20.47 -14.37
CA ASP A 402 24.09 19.67 -13.80
C ASP A 402 24.48 18.44 -14.66
N TYR A 403 23.77 18.19 -15.77
CA TYR A 403 24.06 17.08 -16.69
C TYR A 403 24.26 17.53 -18.15
N SER A 404 24.03 18.81 -18.49
CA SER A 404 24.21 19.32 -19.85
C SER A 404 25.59 19.96 -20.10
N ILE A 405 26.67 19.26 -19.73
CA ILE A 405 27.96 19.51 -20.40
C ILE A 405 27.92 18.80 -21.76
N THR A 406 27.72 19.62 -22.79
CA THR A 406 27.68 19.38 -24.25
C THR A 406 26.31 19.18 -24.91
N THR A 407 26.17 19.89 -26.03
CA THR A 407 25.09 19.90 -27.04
C THR A 407 23.72 20.41 -26.63
N SER A 408 23.58 21.73 -26.79
CA SER A 408 22.36 22.39 -27.23
C SER A 408 21.66 21.65 -28.40
N THR A 409 20.40 21.27 -28.21
CA THR A 409 19.35 21.53 -29.23
C THR A 409 17.96 21.46 -28.59
N SER A 410 17.09 22.37 -29.01
CA SER A 410 15.65 22.30 -28.74
C SER A 410 15.03 21.04 -29.35
N SER A 411 14.40 20.20 -28.53
CA SER A 411 13.51 19.12 -28.98
C SER A 411 12.25 19.07 -28.10
N ASN A 412 11.15 18.64 -28.69
CA ASN A 412 9.79 18.86 -28.18
C ASN A 412 9.51 18.11 -26.86
N GLU A 413 8.68 18.71 -26.00
CA GLU A 413 8.41 18.30 -24.60
C GLU A 413 7.55 17.03 -24.43
N SER A 414 7.66 16.02 -25.31
CA SER A 414 6.71 14.89 -25.36
C SER A 414 7.27 13.49 -25.11
N ASP A 415 8.58 13.31 -24.88
CA ASP A 415 9.20 11.96 -24.99
C ASP A 415 10.20 11.56 -23.87
N GLU A 416 10.33 12.34 -22.79
CA GLU A 416 11.19 11.98 -21.66
C GLU A 416 10.42 11.23 -20.55
N LEU A 417 10.28 9.91 -20.72
CA LEU A 417 9.90 9.01 -19.62
C LEU A 417 11.07 8.90 -18.61
N ALA A 418 11.22 9.93 -17.76
CA ALA A 418 12.30 10.06 -16.78
C ALA A 418 12.12 9.20 -15.51
N GLY A 419 11.06 8.41 -15.43
CA GLY A 419 10.55 7.80 -14.20
C GLY A 419 11.57 6.98 -13.37
N SER A 420 12.61 6.39 -13.96
CA SER A 420 13.59 5.54 -13.27
C SER A 420 14.67 6.28 -12.46
N MET A 421 14.70 7.63 -12.47
CA MET A 421 15.80 8.41 -11.87
C MET A 421 15.53 8.94 -10.45
N THR A 422 14.70 8.25 -9.65
CA THR A 422 14.38 8.64 -8.26
C THR A 422 15.57 8.48 -7.29
N PHE A 423 16.62 7.77 -7.70
CA PHE A 423 17.81 7.53 -6.89
C PHE A 423 18.72 8.75 -6.73
N ARG A 424 18.91 9.53 -7.80
CA ARG A 424 19.74 10.74 -7.76
C ARG A 424 18.89 11.93 -7.31
N ILE A 425 18.94 12.25 -6.02
CA ILE A 425 18.25 13.43 -5.48
C ILE A 425 19.06 14.69 -5.86
N PRO A 426 18.46 15.73 -6.48
CA PRO A 426 19.19 16.94 -6.86
C PRO A 426 19.78 17.66 -5.64
N TYR A 427 21.06 18.09 -5.74
CA TYR A 427 21.78 18.75 -4.64
C TYR A 427 21.02 19.97 -4.11
N ARG A 428 20.49 20.81 -5.01
CA ARG A 428 19.69 21.99 -4.67
C ARG A 428 18.44 21.67 -3.84
N LEU A 429 17.81 20.50 -4.07
CA LEU A 429 16.68 20.08 -3.24
C LEU A 429 17.15 19.69 -1.83
N VAL A 430 18.30 19.02 -1.71
CA VAL A 430 18.91 18.70 -0.41
C VAL A 430 19.28 19.97 0.35
N GLU A 431 19.84 20.97 -0.33
CA GLU A 431 20.15 22.29 0.23
C GLU A 431 18.88 23.03 0.72
N MET A 432 17.83 23.05 -0.11
CA MET A 432 16.53 23.67 0.25
C MET A 432 15.90 22.98 1.48
N VAL A 433 15.97 21.65 1.56
CA VAL A 433 15.50 20.87 2.72
C VAL A 433 16.39 21.09 3.95
N GLN A 434 17.71 21.18 3.79
CA GLN A 434 18.69 21.49 4.86
C GLN A 434 18.48 22.88 5.45
N GLY A 435 18.13 23.87 4.61
CA GLY A 435 17.85 25.24 5.05
C GLY A 435 16.65 25.36 6.00
N ASN A 436 15.92 24.26 6.25
CA ASN A 436 14.70 24.20 7.07
C ASN A 436 13.59 25.17 6.61
N GLN A 437 13.65 25.68 5.38
CA GLN A 437 12.70 26.68 4.87
C GLN A 437 11.34 26.06 4.51
N PHE A 438 11.35 24.85 3.96
CA PHE A 438 10.16 24.15 3.47
C PHE A 438 9.63 23.15 4.51
N PHE A 439 8.32 22.92 4.52
CA PHE A 439 7.65 21.93 5.38
C PHE A 439 7.95 20.49 4.94
N MET A 440 7.93 20.22 3.64
CA MET A 440 8.33 18.93 3.08
C MET A 440 8.79 19.05 1.63
N ALA A 441 9.45 17.99 1.14
CA ALA A 441 9.79 17.83 -0.26
C ALA A 441 8.89 16.75 -0.89
N ALA A 442 7.91 17.19 -1.67
CA ALA A 442 6.97 16.34 -2.42
C ALA A 442 7.64 15.80 -3.70
N VAL A 443 8.63 14.93 -3.49
CA VAL A 443 9.42 14.27 -4.54
C VAL A 443 9.43 12.76 -4.34
N ALA A 444 9.68 12.02 -5.42
CA ALA A 444 9.87 10.58 -5.37
C ALA A 444 11.37 10.33 -5.22
N ALA A 445 11.79 9.96 -4.02
CA ALA A 445 13.18 9.71 -3.69
C ALA A 445 13.36 8.25 -3.26
N THR A 446 14.41 7.61 -3.76
CA THR A 446 14.76 6.25 -3.36
C THR A 446 15.30 6.25 -1.92
N VAL A 447 14.79 5.35 -1.09
CA VAL A 447 15.21 5.21 0.31
C VAL A 447 16.62 4.61 0.36
N GLU A 448 17.55 5.36 0.94
CA GLU A 448 18.92 4.92 1.26
C GLU A 448 19.09 4.76 2.77
N ASP A 449 20.19 4.13 3.20
CA ASP A 449 20.54 3.99 4.63
C ASP A 449 20.55 5.37 5.34
N PRO A 450 19.86 5.51 6.48
CA PRO A 450 19.58 6.82 7.08
C PRO A 450 20.80 7.49 7.73
N ASP A 451 21.85 6.73 8.08
CA ASP A 451 22.90 7.12 9.03
C ASP A 451 23.77 8.34 8.64
N HIS A 452 23.61 8.88 7.43
CA HIS A 452 24.41 10.00 6.91
C HIS A 452 23.58 11.07 6.16
N LYS A 453 22.25 11.10 6.31
CA LYS A 453 21.38 12.06 5.61
C LYS A 453 20.90 13.21 6.52
N PRO A 454 20.77 14.44 6.01
CA PRO A 454 20.31 15.61 6.78
C PRO A 454 18.77 15.72 6.89
N PHE A 455 18.05 14.74 6.35
CA PHE A 455 16.60 14.68 6.25
C PHE A 455 16.13 13.25 6.50
N ASN A 456 14.84 13.09 6.81
CA ASN A 456 14.21 11.80 7.01
C ASN A 456 13.31 11.44 5.82
N TYR A 457 13.10 10.14 5.58
CA TYR A 457 12.13 9.65 4.62
C TYR A 457 10.77 9.41 5.29
N THR A 458 9.67 9.57 4.54
CA THR A 458 8.38 9.00 4.93
C THR A 458 8.41 7.47 4.89
N LEU A 459 7.32 6.83 5.33
CA LEU A 459 7.05 5.45 4.91
C LEU A 459 7.13 5.36 3.36
N PRO A 460 7.63 4.25 2.80
CA PRO A 460 7.66 4.04 1.36
C PRO A 460 6.26 4.18 0.76
N ILE A 461 6.11 5.12 -0.16
CA ILE A 461 4.86 5.37 -0.88
C ILE A 461 4.65 4.35 -1.99
N SER A 462 5.73 3.81 -2.56
CA SER A 462 5.69 2.81 -3.63
C SER A 462 6.95 1.93 -3.59
N VAL A 463 6.83 0.69 -4.09
CA VAL A 463 7.95 -0.25 -4.22
C VAL A 463 8.08 -0.62 -5.68
N GLN A 464 9.14 -0.12 -6.33
CA GLN A 464 9.43 -0.40 -7.72
C GLN A 464 10.30 -1.64 -7.85
N LYS A 465 9.94 -2.51 -8.79
CA LYS A 465 10.53 -3.85 -8.91
C LYS A 465 11.36 -3.93 -10.17
N TYR A 466 12.67 -4.14 -10.05
CA TYR A 466 13.51 -4.41 -11.22
C TYR A 466 13.15 -5.75 -11.83
N SER A 467 12.99 -5.73 -13.15
CA SER A 467 12.77 -6.90 -14.00
C SER A 467 13.59 -6.70 -15.28
N PHE A 468 13.32 -7.48 -16.31
CA PHE A 468 14.06 -7.37 -17.58
C PHE A 468 13.17 -7.67 -18.79
N ILE A 469 13.51 -7.10 -19.95
CA ILE A 469 12.85 -7.40 -21.24
C ILE A 469 13.79 -8.16 -22.18
N THR A 470 13.19 -9.08 -22.93
CA THR A 470 13.84 -9.94 -23.91
C THR A 470 13.04 -9.98 -25.21
N ARG A 471 13.60 -10.56 -26.27
CA ARG A 471 12.83 -10.94 -27.46
C ARG A 471 11.78 -11.98 -27.07
N GLN A 472 10.56 -11.86 -27.59
CA GLN A 472 9.56 -12.94 -27.46
C GLN A 472 10.09 -14.23 -28.09
N PRO A 473 10.02 -15.40 -27.43
CA PRO A 473 10.50 -16.65 -28.00
C PRO A 473 9.73 -17.01 -29.26
N ASP A 474 10.44 -17.45 -30.28
CA ASP A 474 9.87 -17.84 -31.57
C ASP A 474 9.07 -19.16 -31.48
N GLU A 475 8.16 -19.36 -32.44
CA GLU A 475 7.48 -20.64 -32.62
C GLU A 475 8.46 -21.75 -33.01
N VAL A 476 8.21 -22.98 -32.55
CA VAL A 476 9.00 -24.14 -32.97
C VAL A 476 8.71 -24.43 -34.44
N SER A 477 9.76 -24.78 -35.22
CA SER A 477 9.64 -24.96 -36.67
C SER A 477 8.63 -26.05 -37.03
N ARG A 478 7.67 -25.69 -37.89
CA ARG A 478 6.51 -26.53 -38.23
C ARG A 478 6.79 -27.62 -39.26
N ILE A 479 8.00 -27.68 -39.83
CA ILE A 479 8.40 -28.67 -40.85
C ILE A 479 8.26 -30.12 -40.31
N TYR A 480 8.53 -30.34 -39.02
CA TYR A 480 8.40 -31.64 -38.36
C TYR A 480 7.03 -31.87 -37.68
N LEU A 481 6.03 -31.01 -37.94
CA LEU A 481 4.72 -31.09 -37.29
C LEU A 481 3.99 -32.43 -37.56
N PHE A 482 4.25 -33.06 -38.70
CA PHE A 482 3.66 -34.36 -39.07
C PHE A 482 4.27 -35.56 -38.31
N THR A 483 5.51 -35.48 -37.81
CA THR A 483 6.10 -36.56 -36.99
C THR A 483 5.85 -36.37 -35.50
N ALA A 484 5.61 -35.13 -35.07
CA ALA A 484 5.37 -34.73 -33.68
C ALA A 484 4.20 -35.41 -32.91
N PRO A 485 3.12 -35.93 -33.53
CA PRO A 485 2.02 -36.61 -32.83
C PRO A 485 2.43 -37.87 -32.03
N PHE A 486 3.58 -38.46 -32.39
CA PHE A 486 4.14 -39.68 -31.81
C PHE A 486 5.61 -39.47 -31.46
N THR A 487 6.06 -40.04 -30.34
CA THR A 487 7.48 -40.02 -29.95
C THR A 487 8.28 -41.01 -30.80
N THR A 488 9.61 -40.82 -30.85
CA THR A 488 10.56 -41.73 -31.52
C THR A 488 10.34 -43.19 -31.11
N GLU A 489 10.10 -43.42 -29.82
CA GLU A 489 9.83 -44.76 -29.27
C GLU A 489 8.55 -45.36 -29.85
N THR A 490 7.45 -44.59 -29.92
CA THR A 490 6.21 -45.08 -30.52
C THR A 490 6.32 -45.33 -32.03
N TRP A 491 7.12 -44.54 -32.76
CA TRP A 491 7.45 -44.81 -34.16
C TRP A 491 8.26 -46.12 -34.32
N ALA A 492 9.23 -46.38 -33.44
CA ALA A 492 9.99 -47.63 -33.42
C ALA A 492 9.09 -48.84 -33.10
N CYS A 493 8.19 -48.72 -32.12
CA CYS A 493 7.19 -49.76 -31.82
C CYS A 493 6.25 -50.03 -32.99
N LEU A 494 5.85 -49.00 -33.75
CA LEU A 494 5.02 -49.14 -34.95
C LEU A 494 5.74 -49.94 -36.06
N VAL A 495 7.03 -49.70 -36.29
CA VAL A 495 7.84 -50.51 -37.21
C VAL A 495 7.94 -51.96 -36.69
N GLY A 496 8.19 -52.14 -35.39
CA GLY A 496 8.29 -53.45 -34.75
C GLY A 496 7.02 -54.31 -34.89
N ILE A 497 5.84 -53.73 -34.68
CA ILE A 497 4.57 -54.48 -34.76
C ILE A 497 4.21 -54.86 -36.21
N ILE A 498 4.57 -54.05 -37.21
CA ILE A 498 4.43 -54.41 -38.64
C ILE A 498 5.34 -55.59 -38.99
N LEU A 499 6.60 -55.55 -38.54
CA LEU A 499 7.58 -56.63 -38.74
C LEU A 499 7.21 -57.94 -38.01
N LEU A 500 6.41 -57.88 -36.95
CA LEU A 500 5.91 -59.05 -36.23
C LEU A 500 4.62 -59.62 -36.85
N THR A 501 3.67 -58.75 -37.22
CA THR A 501 2.34 -59.17 -37.72
C THR A 501 2.37 -59.74 -39.13
N ALA A 502 3.23 -59.24 -40.03
CA ALA A 502 3.32 -59.75 -41.40
C ALA A 502 3.84 -61.22 -41.48
N PRO A 503 4.92 -61.61 -40.76
CA PRO A 503 5.32 -63.02 -40.66
C PRO A 503 4.31 -63.90 -39.91
N MET A 504 3.63 -63.37 -38.88
CA MET A 504 2.58 -64.11 -38.16
C MET A 504 1.41 -64.45 -39.10
N LEU A 505 0.95 -63.51 -39.91
CA LEU A 505 -0.11 -63.73 -40.90
C LEU A 505 0.31 -64.72 -41.99
N TYR A 506 1.56 -64.64 -42.46
CA TYR A 506 2.14 -65.63 -43.38
C TYR A 506 2.20 -67.04 -42.77
N ALA A 507 2.64 -67.16 -41.51
CA ALA A 507 2.70 -68.44 -40.81
C ALA A 507 1.30 -69.06 -40.65
N ILE A 508 0.29 -68.28 -40.28
CA ILE A 508 -1.09 -68.76 -40.14
C ILE A 508 -1.67 -69.19 -41.50
N ASN A 509 -1.42 -68.45 -42.58
CA ASN A 509 -1.85 -68.85 -43.93
C ASN A 509 -1.16 -70.15 -44.39
N ARG A 510 0.13 -70.35 -44.04
CA ARG A 510 0.89 -71.57 -44.38
C ARG A 510 0.52 -72.78 -43.53
N LEU A 511 0.16 -72.58 -42.27
CA LEU A 511 -0.24 -73.64 -41.32
C LEU A 511 -1.71 -74.06 -41.45
N ALA A 512 -2.50 -73.40 -42.29
CA ALA A 512 -3.88 -73.80 -42.57
C ALA A 512 -3.91 -75.21 -43.21
N PRO A 513 -4.61 -76.19 -42.61
CA PRO A 513 -4.51 -77.61 -43.00
C PRO A 513 -5.24 -77.97 -44.31
N LEU A 514 -6.11 -77.08 -44.81
CA LEU A 514 -6.87 -77.27 -46.04
C LEU A 514 -6.36 -76.29 -47.11
N GLN A 515 -5.90 -76.80 -48.25
CA GLN A 515 -5.43 -75.98 -49.37
C GLN A 515 -6.50 -74.99 -49.88
N GLU A 516 -7.79 -75.32 -49.80
CA GLU A 516 -8.90 -74.42 -50.17
C GLU A 516 -9.03 -73.18 -49.27
N MET A 517 -8.41 -73.20 -48.08
CA MET A 517 -8.35 -72.06 -47.15
C MET A 517 -7.07 -71.23 -47.29
N GLN A 518 -6.07 -71.71 -48.04
CA GLN A 518 -4.83 -70.99 -48.31
C GLN A 518 -5.03 -69.99 -49.44
N ILE A 519 -4.68 -68.72 -49.21
CA ILE A 519 -4.85 -67.68 -50.23
C ILE A 519 -3.52 -67.42 -50.93
N ILE A 520 -3.51 -67.58 -52.26
CA ILE A 520 -2.34 -67.35 -53.13
C ILE A 520 -1.81 -65.91 -52.95
N GLY A 521 -2.70 -64.92 -52.83
CA GLY A 521 -2.37 -63.52 -52.53
C GLY A 521 -1.69 -63.28 -51.17
N LEU A 522 -1.76 -64.21 -50.22
CA LEU A 522 -1.08 -64.16 -48.91
C LEU A 522 0.02 -65.24 -48.79
N SER A 523 0.40 -65.91 -49.88
CA SER A 523 1.37 -67.02 -49.88
C SER A 523 2.83 -66.58 -49.77
N THR A 524 3.12 -65.27 -49.72
CA THR A 524 4.48 -64.74 -49.55
C THR A 524 4.53 -63.68 -48.45
N VAL A 525 5.65 -63.61 -47.74
CA VAL A 525 5.89 -62.60 -46.69
C VAL A 525 5.80 -61.18 -47.27
N LYS A 526 6.25 -60.96 -48.52
CA LYS A 526 6.13 -59.66 -49.22
C LYS A 526 4.67 -59.25 -49.39
N SER A 527 3.80 -60.17 -49.82
CA SER A 527 2.38 -59.88 -49.97
C SER A 527 1.67 -59.65 -48.63
N CYS A 528 2.04 -60.41 -47.58
CA CYS A 528 1.52 -60.17 -46.23
C CYS A 528 1.98 -58.81 -45.66
N PHE A 529 3.22 -58.40 -45.90
CA PHE A 529 3.71 -57.06 -45.52
C PHE A 529 2.93 -55.97 -46.24
N TRP A 530 2.72 -56.10 -47.55
CA TRP A 530 1.90 -55.16 -48.34
C TRP A 530 0.46 -55.08 -47.84
N TYR A 531 -0.14 -56.22 -47.45
CA TYR A 531 -1.49 -56.26 -46.86
C TYR A 531 -1.56 -55.52 -45.52
N ILE A 532 -0.63 -55.79 -44.60
CA ILE A 532 -0.56 -55.13 -43.28
C ILE A 532 -0.33 -53.62 -43.43
N PHE A 533 0.54 -53.22 -44.37
CA PHE A 533 0.84 -51.82 -44.67
C PHE A 533 -0.33 -51.08 -45.35
N GLY A 534 -1.01 -51.71 -46.32
CA GLY A 534 -2.21 -51.15 -46.96
C GLY A 534 -3.38 -50.96 -45.98
N ALA A 535 -3.53 -51.89 -45.03
CA ALA A 535 -4.47 -51.75 -43.93
C ALA A 535 -4.14 -50.55 -43.02
N LEU A 536 -2.85 -50.34 -42.68
CA LEU A 536 -2.40 -49.19 -41.89
C LEU A 536 -2.69 -47.84 -42.57
N LEU A 537 -2.52 -47.78 -43.90
CA LEU A 537 -2.85 -46.60 -44.72
C LEU A 537 -4.35 -46.39 -44.94
N GLN A 538 -5.22 -47.17 -44.30
CA GLN A 538 -6.68 -47.16 -44.47
C GLN A 538 -7.18 -47.43 -45.91
N GLN A 539 -6.30 -47.90 -46.80
CA GLN A 539 -6.65 -48.31 -48.16
C GLN A 539 -7.24 -49.74 -48.21
N GLY A 540 -7.19 -50.45 -47.08
CA GLY A 540 -7.64 -51.82 -46.94
C GLY A 540 -6.66 -52.82 -47.54
N GLY A 541 -7.13 -54.05 -47.79
CA GLY A 541 -6.33 -55.09 -48.40
C GLY A 541 -7.16 -55.94 -49.36
N MET A 542 -6.59 -56.25 -50.52
CA MET A 542 -7.28 -56.88 -51.66
C MET A 542 -7.84 -58.29 -51.39
N TYR A 543 -7.41 -58.95 -50.31
CA TYR A 543 -7.69 -60.36 -50.04
C TYR A 543 -8.01 -60.60 -48.56
N LEU A 544 -9.22 -61.08 -48.24
CA LEU A 544 -9.61 -61.43 -46.87
C LEU A 544 -9.28 -62.90 -46.57
N PRO A 545 -8.58 -63.24 -45.46
CA PRO A 545 -8.33 -64.62 -45.06
C PRO A 545 -9.60 -65.48 -45.01
N ARG A 546 -9.52 -66.70 -45.55
CA ARG A 546 -10.64 -67.66 -45.55
C ARG A 546 -10.75 -68.44 -44.25
N ALA A 547 -9.61 -68.73 -43.61
CA ALA A 547 -9.54 -69.35 -42.29
C ALA A 547 -9.86 -68.35 -41.17
N ASP A 548 -10.68 -68.75 -40.20
CA ASP A 548 -11.14 -67.87 -39.11
C ASP A 548 -10.01 -67.43 -38.17
N SER A 549 -8.97 -68.25 -37.98
CA SER A 549 -7.75 -67.86 -37.26
C SER A 549 -7.03 -66.67 -37.92
N GLY A 550 -6.99 -66.64 -39.26
CA GLY A 550 -6.46 -65.50 -40.03
C GLY A 550 -7.35 -64.26 -39.91
N ARG A 551 -8.68 -64.44 -39.88
CA ARG A 551 -9.64 -63.35 -39.69
C ARG A 551 -9.53 -62.72 -38.30
N LEU A 552 -9.29 -63.51 -37.24
CA LEU A 552 -9.08 -62.99 -35.90
C LEU A 552 -7.82 -62.12 -35.80
N VAL A 553 -6.71 -62.53 -36.42
CA VAL A 553 -5.46 -61.74 -36.44
C VAL A 553 -5.63 -60.46 -37.26
N VAL A 554 -6.29 -60.53 -38.42
CA VAL A 554 -6.60 -59.33 -39.23
C VAL A 554 -7.58 -58.40 -38.51
N GLY A 555 -8.60 -58.92 -37.84
CA GLY A 555 -9.56 -58.13 -37.06
C GLY A 555 -8.89 -57.43 -35.86
N PHE A 556 -8.00 -58.12 -35.15
CA PHE A 556 -7.17 -57.50 -34.11
C PHE A 556 -6.25 -56.41 -34.68
N TRP A 557 -5.60 -56.67 -35.82
CA TRP A 557 -4.79 -55.66 -36.51
C TRP A 557 -5.61 -54.43 -36.91
N TRP A 558 -6.85 -54.60 -37.41
CA TRP A 558 -7.74 -53.48 -37.73
C TRP A 558 -8.12 -52.65 -36.50
N ILE A 559 -8.39 -53.27 -35.35
CA ILE A 559 -8.62 -52.54 -34.09
C ILE A 559 -7.39 -51.72 -33.71
N VAL A 560 -6.19 -52.31 -33.80
CA VAL A 560 -4.91 -51.60 -33.55
C VAL A 560 -4.73 -50.43 -34.52
N VAL A 561 -4.98 -50.61 -35.82
CA VAL A 561 -4.89 -49.54 -36.83
C VAL A 561 -5.90 -48.41 -36.55
N ILE A 562 -7.15 -48.73 -36.18
CA ILE A 562 -8.16 -47.72 -35.85
C ILE A 562 -7.69 -46.88 -34.66
N VAL A 563 -7.19 -47.52 -33.59
CA VAL A 563 -6.66 -46.80 -32.41
C VAL A 563 -5.44 -45.95 -32.78
N LEU A 564 -4.50 -46.48 -33.58
CA LEU A 564 -3.30 -45.72 -33.99
C LEU A 564 -3.64 -44.51 -34.87
N VAL A 565 -4.51 -44.66 -35.87
CA VAL A 565 -4.84 -43.52 -36.75
C VAL A 565 -5.69 -42.49 -36.03
N THR A 566 -6.67 -42.90 -35.21
CA THR A 566 -7.49 -41.95 -34.44
C THR A 566 -6.67 -41.15 -33.41
N THR A 567 -5.73 -41.79 -32.72
CA THR A 567 -4.81 -41.09 -31.79
C THR A 567 -3.82 -40.18 -32.52
N TYR A 568 -3.27 -40.60 -33.66
CA TYR A 568 -2.45 -39.74 -34.52
C TYR A 568 -3.20 -38.49 -34.97
N CYS A 569 -4.41 -38.64 -35.52
CA CYS A 569 -5.24 -37.52 -35.97
C CYS A 569 -5.61 -36.58 -34.82
N GLY A 570 -5.98 -37.11 -33.65
CA GLY A 570 -6.32 -36.31 -32.46
C GLY A 570 -5.14 -35.46 -31.98
N ASN A 571 -3.95 -36.06 -31.84
CA ASN A 571 -2.74 -35.36 -31.41
C ASN A 571 -2.27 -34.32 -32.45
N LEU A 572 -2.39 -34.62 -33.75
CA LEU A 572 -2.06 -33.68 -34.83
C LEU A 572 -2.98 -32.45 -34.81
N VAL A 573 -4.29 -32.64 -34.65
CA VAL A 573 -5.26 -31.54 -34.51
C VAL A 573 -4.96 -30.70 -33.26
N ALA A 574 -4.56 -31.32 -32.14
CA ALA A 574 -4.17 -30.60 -30.94
C ALA A 574 -2.93 -29.71 -31.16
N PHE A 575 -1.91 -30.18 -31.89
CA PHE A 575 -0.72 -29.36 -32.19
C PHE A 575 -0.95 -28.27 -33.26
N LEU A 576 -1.87 -28.49 -34.20
CA LEU A 576 -2.34 -27.44 -35.12
C LEU A 576 -3.16 -26.35 -34.40
N THR A 577 -3.90 -26.72 -33.36
CA THR A 577 -4.72 -25.78 -32.55
C THR A 577 -3.86 -25.00 -31.55
N PHE A 578 -2.86 -25.63 -30.95
CA PHE A 578 -2.02 -25.05 -29.91
C PHE A 578 -0.53 -25.03 -30.32
N PRO A 579 -0.06 -23.95 -30.97
CA PRO A 579 1.34 -23.82 -31.37
C PRO A 579 2.29 -23.88 -30.16
N LYS A 580 3.34 -24.67 -30.31
CA LYS A 580 4.45 -24.79 -29.36
C LYS A 580 5.48 -23.68 -29.64
N PHE A 581 5.88 -22.99 -28.59
CA PHE A 581 6.91 -21.96 -28.61
C PHE A 581 8.16 -22.47 -27.92
N GLN A 582 9.31 -21.91 -28.27
CA GLN A 582 10.54 -22.17 -27.55
C GLN A 582 10.44 -21.66 -26.09
N PRO A 583 11.14 -22.27 -25.13
CA PRO A 583 11.20 -21.72 -23.77
C PRO A 583 11.93 -20.37 -23.80
N GLY A 584 11.23 -19.30 -23.44
CA GLY A 584 11.81 -17.97 -23.27
C GLY A 584 12.60 -17.85 -21.96
N VAL A 585 13.33 -16.73 -21.82
CA VAL A 585 14.07 -16.41 -20.59
C VAL A 585 13.11 -15.81 -19.57
N ASP A 586 12.68 -16.62 -18.60
CA ASP A 586 11.78 -16.21 -17.50
C ASP A 586 12.55 -15.64 -16.29
N TYR A 587 13.80 -16.10 -16.10
CA TYR A 587 14.67 -15.82 -14.94
C TYR A 587 16.11 -15.50 -15.38
N LEU A 588 16.79 -14.57 -14.71
CA LEU A 588 18.21 -14.24 -14.98
C LEU A 588 19.13 -15.47 -14.83
N SER A 589 18.81 -16.40 -13.93
CA SER A 589 19.57 -17.65 -13.77
C SER A 589 19.59 -18.57 -15.01
N GLN A 590 18.69 -18.34 -15.97
CA GLN A 590 18.64 -19.08 -17.24
C GLN A 590 19.58 -18.48 -18.29
N LEU A 591 20.04 -17.23 -18.14
CA LEU A 591 20.90 -16.53 -19.10
C LEU A 591 22.15 -17.30 -19.55
N PRO A 592 22.91 -17.98 -18.67
CA PRO A 592 24.08 -18.74 -19.09
C PRO A 592 23.79 -19.87 -20.10
N ARG A 593 22.51 -20.28 -20.25
CA ARG A 593 22.07 -21.28 -21.23
C ARG A 593 21.83 -20.67 -22.63
N HIS A 594 21.49 -19.39 -22.71
CA HIS A 594 21.16 -18.68 -23.95
C HIS A 594 22.36 -17.86 -24.44
N LYS A 595 23.30 -18.52 -25.14
CA LYS A 595 24.55 -17.92 -25.64
C LYS A 595 24.37 -16.80 -26.68
N GLU A 596 23.19 -16.68 -27.26
CA GLU A 596 22.82 -15.62 -28.21
C GLU A 596 22.76 -14.23 -27.52
N ILE A 597 22.48 -14.22 -26.23
CA ILE A 597 22.40 -13.01 -25.41
C ILE A 597 23.80 -12.67 -24.92
N SER A 598 24.39 -11.64 -25.53
CA SER A 598 25.79 -11.25 -25.31
C SER A 598 25.95 -9.94 -24.54
N GLN A 599 24.92 -9.09 -24.53
CA GLN A 599 24.93 -7.75 -23.96
C GLN A 599 23.80 -7.54 -22.96
N TYR A 600 24.02 -6.65 -22.00
CA TYR A 600 22.99 -6.14 -21.09
C TYR A 600 22.85 -4.63 -21.25
N GLY A 601 21.65 -4.10 -21.07
CA GLY A 601 21.34 -2.68 -21.13
C GLY A 601 20.82 -2.18 -19.80
N LEU A 602 21.33 -1.03 -19.34
CA LEU A 602 20.89 -0.36 -18.12
C LEU A 602 20.93 1.17 -18.34
N ARG A 603 20.05 1.91 -17.67
CA ARG A 603 20.10 3.39 -17.68
C ARG A 603 21.07 3.92 -16.61
N ASN A 604 21.78 4.99 -16.94
CA ASN A 604 22.75 5.65 -16.04
C ASN A 604 22.07 6.15 -14.75
N GLY A 605 22.68 5.87 -13.59
CA GLY A 605 22.22 6.43 -12.32
C GLY A 605 20.98 5.76 -11.72
N THR A 606 20.63 4.56 -12.18
CA THR A 606 19.64 3.70 -11.54
C THR A 606 20.12 3.21 -10.17
N PHE A 607 19.19 2.95 -9.24
CA PHE A 607 19.53 2.32 -7.96
C PHE A 607 20.19 0.94 -8.14
N PHE A 608 19.83 0.20 -9.20
CA PHE A 608 20.43 -1.09 -9.49
C PHE A 608 21.96 -1.02 -9.66
N GLU A 609 22.49 0.01 -10.35
CA GLU A 609 23.93 0.24 -10.46
C GLU A 609 24.62 0.32 -9.08
N ARG A 610 24.02 1.06 -8.14
CA ARG A 610 24.53 1.18 -6.77
C ARG A 610 24.37 -0.11 -5.97
N TYR A 611 23.23 -0.79 -6.12
CA TYR A 611 22.94 -2.07 -5.47
C TYR A 611 23.94 -3.18 -5.86
N VAL A 612 24.41 -3.20 -7.12
CA VAL A 612 25.44 -4.16 -7.55
C VAL A 612 26.81 -3.90 -6.91
N GLN A 613 27.11 -2.66 -6.52
CA GLN A 613 28.36 -2.32 -5.79
C GLN A 613 28.35 -2.83 -4.35
N THR A 614 27.18 -2.85 -3.69
CA THR A 614 27.04 -3.27 -2.29
C THR A 614 26.71 -4.75 -2.10
N THR A 615 26.12 -5.40 -3.12
CA THR A 615 25.69 -6.80 -3.02
C THR A 615 26.85 -7.81 -2.98
N THR A 616 26.65 -8.91 -2.26
CA THR A 616 27.56 -10.07 -2.26
C THR A 616 27.36 -10.99 -3.46
N ARG A 617 26.32 -10.76 -4.28
CA ARG A 617 25.96 -11.58 -5.44
C ARG A 617 26.88 -11.34 -6.64
N ASP A 618 27.58 -12.39 -7.06
CA ASP A 618 28.52 -12.32 -8.19
C ASP A 618 27.84 -12.35 -9.57
N ASP A 619 26.63 -12.91 -9.68
CA ASP A 619 25.87 -12.92 -10.93
C ASP A 619 25.50 -11.50 -11.38
N PHE A 620 25.02 -10.67 -10.46
CA PHE A 620 24.74 -9.26 -10.72
C PHE A 620 25.99 -8.46 -11.10
N LYS A 621 27.14 -8.72 -10.46
CA LYS A 621 28.43 -8.09 -10.80
C LYS A 621 28.88 -8.47 -12.21
N HIS A 622 28.72 -9.73 -12.60
CA HIS A 622 29.03 -10.22 -13.93
C HIS A 622 28.13 -9.62 -15.02
N TYR A 623 26.83 -9.43 -14.72
CA TYR A 623 25.93 -8.71 -15.63
C TYR A 623 26.31 -7.24 -15.76
N MET A 624 26.59 -6.55 -14.66
CA MET A 624 27.00 -5.14 -14.66
C MET A 624 28.33 -4.92 -15.40
N ALA A 625 29.31 -5.82 -15.25
CA ALA A 625 30.58 -5.79 -15.98
C ALA A 625 30.43 -6.00 -17.50
N ARG A 626 29.26 -6.45 -17.96
CA ARG A 626 28.88 -6.63 -19.37
C ARG A 626 27.72 -5.72 -19.80
N ALA A 627 27.30 -4.80 -18.93
CA ALA A 627 26.22 -3.88 -19.20
C ALA A 627 26.73 -2.64 -19.94
N GLN A 628 26.01 -2.27 -20.98
CA GLN A 628 26.14 -0.97 -21.61
C GLN A 628 25.18 -0.01 -20.89
N ILE A 629 25.74 1.09 -20.38
CA ILE A 629 25.01 2.12 -19.64
C ILE A 629 24.62 3.24 -20.61
N TYR A 630 23.33 3.55 -20.72
CA TYR A 630 22.82 4.63 -21.60
C TYR A 630 22.61 5.92 -20.82
N GLY A 631 22.97 7.07 -21.42
CA GLY A 631 22.68 8.38 -20.87
C GLY A 631 21.23 8.79 -21.11
N ASN A 632 20.77 8.65 -22.36
CA ASN A 632 19.45 9.13 -22.81
C ASN A 632 18.59 7.99 -23.40
N SER A 633 17.25 8.16 -23.41
CA SER A 633 16.31 7.17 -23.98
C SER A 633 16.55 6.89 -25.47
N GLN A 634 16.96 7.91 -26.23
CA GLN A 634 17.29 7.77 -27.65
C GLN A 634 18.54 6.89 -27.89
N GLU A 635 19.44 6.78 -26.93
CA GLU A 635 20.63 5.91 -27.01
C GLU A 635 20.30 4.45 -26.67
N GLU A 636 19.15 4.18 -26.04
CA GLU A 636 18.79 2.85 -25.55
C GLU A 636 18.57 1.81 -26.68
N ASN A 637 18.53 2.25 -27.95
CA ASN A 637 18.38 1.46 -29.18
C ASN A 637 17.81 0.05 -29.01
N ILE A 638 16.49 0.00 -28.79
CA ILE A 638 15.72 -1.20 -28.42
C ILE A 638 15.75 -2.28 -29.55
N GLU A 639 16.25 -1.96 -30.75
CA GLU A 639 16.40 -2.93 -31.84
C GLU A 639 17.30 -4.12 -31.48
N ALA A 640 18.35 -3.90 -30.68
CA ALA A 640 19.21 -5.00 -30.20
C ALA A 640 18.45 -6.00 -29.29
N VAL A 641 17.41 -5.54 -28.57
CA VAL A 641 16.50 -6.42 -27.80
C VAL A 641 15.54 -7.13 -28.75
N LYS A 642 15.00 -6.44 -29.77
CA LYS A 642 14.15 -7.06 -30.82
C LYS A 642 14.87 -8.18 -31.58
N GLN A 643 16.17 -8.03 -31.79
CA GLN A 643 17.03 -9.04 -32.44
C GLN A 643 17.44 -10.19 -31.50
N GLY A 644 17.23 -10.07 -30.19
CA GLY A 644 17.58 -11.11 -29.20
C GLY A 644 19.03 -11.09 -28.69
N HIS A 645 19.87 -10.16 -29.16
CA HIS A 645 21.28 -10.08 -28.76
C HIS A 645 21.51 -9.42 -27.38
N ARG A 646 20.55 -8.61 -26.92
CA ARG A 646 20.63 -7.83 -25.69
C ARG A 646 19.35 -7.97 -24.84
N ILE A 647 19.52 -7.85 -23.52
CA ILE A 647 18.44 -7.68 -22.54
C ILE A 647 18.55 -6.30 -21.89
N ASN A 648 17.42 -5.62 -21.68
CA ASN A 648 17.39 -4.39 -20.89
C ASN A 648 16.83 -4.66 -19.49
N ILE A 649 17.48 -4.09 -18.49
CA ILE A 649 17.08 -4.10 -17.07
C ILE A 649 16.59 -2.71 -16.71
N ASP A 650 15.37 -2.64 -16.17
CA ASP A 650 14.78 -1.43 -15.58
C ASP A 650 13.63 -1.87 -14.66
N TRP A 651 12.93 -0.92 -14.04
CA TRP A 651 11.68 -1.18 -13.35
C TRP A 651 10.66 -1.85 -14.27
N ARG A 652 10.00 -2.87 -13.74
CA ARG A 652 8.93 -3.62 -14.41
C ARG A 652 7.88 -2.71 -15.04
N ILE A 653 7.57 -1.59 -14.40
CA ILE A 653 6.54 -0.65 -14.86
C ILE A 653 6.98 0.14 -16.11
N ASN A 654 8.25 0.58 -16.16
CA ASN A 654 8.83 1.23 -17.33
C ASN A 654 8.96 0.24 -18.49
N LEU A 655 9.41 -0.97 -18.20
CA LEU A 655 9.50 -2.07 -19.16
C LEU A 655 8.13 -2.43 -19.75
N GLN A 656 7.07 -2.46 -18.95
CA GLN A 656 5.70 -2.63 -19.43
C GLN A 656 5.27 -1.50 -20.38
N LEU A 657 5.63 -0.26 -20.06
CA LEU A 657 5.32 0.88 -20.92
C LEU A 657 6.07 0.83 -22.26
N ILE A 658 7.35 0.46 -22.27
CA ILE A 658 8.15 0.24 -23.49
C ILE A 658 7.48 -0.82 -24.38
N VAL A 659 7.05 -1.95 -23.79
CA VAL A 659 6.32 -3.00 -24.51
C VAL A 659 5.00 -2.47 -25.09
N GLN A 660 4.25 -1.66 -24.33
CA GLN A 660 2.99 -1.09 -24.80
C GLN A 660 3.19 -0.06 -25.93
N GLN A 661 4.13 0.88 -25.80
CA GLN A 661 4.41 1.90 -26.82
C GLN A 661 4.81 1.23 -28.15
N HIS A 662 5.68 0.22 -28.09
CA HIS A 662 6.04 -0.55 -29.28
C HIS A 662 4.88 -1.36 -29.84
N PHE A 663 4.03 -1.97 -29.00
CA PHE A 663 2.82 -2.64 -29.48
C PHE A 663 1.84 -1.66 -30.14
N GLU A 664 1.67 -0.45 -29.62
CA GLU A 664 0.75 0.53 -30.18
C GLU A 664 1.25 1.08 -31.52
N ARG A 665 2.57 1.16 -31.72
CA ARG A 665 3.20 1.55 -32.99
C ARG A 665 3.29 0.41 -34.01
N ASP A 666 3.83 -0.74 -33.61
CA ASP A 666 4.19 -1.85 -34.50
C ASP A 666 3.08 -2.92 -34.62
N LYS A 667 2.04 -2.87 -33.76
CA LYS A 667 0.91 -3.84 -33.62
C LYS A 667 1.29 -5.30 -33.34
N GLU A 668 2.55 -5.58 -33.01
CA GLU A 668 3.08 -6.92 -32.74
C GLU A 668 3.78 -6.99 -31.37
N CYS A 669 3.53 -8.05 -30.59
CA CYS A 669 4.13 -8.25 -29.27
C CYS A 669 5.53 -8.88 -29.34
N ARG A 670 6.51 -8.23 -29.99
CA ARG A 670 7.87 -8.77 -30.21
C ARG A 670 8.74 -8.92 -28.95
N PHE A 671 8.25 -8.51 -27.79
CA PHE A 671 8.98 -8.51 -26.51
C PHE A 671 8.33 -9.45 -25.50
N ALA A 672 9.16 -10.11 -24.70
CA ALA A 672 8.76 -10.81 -23.49
C ALA A 672 9.32 -10.08 -22.25
N LEU A 673 8.50 -9.99 -21.21
CA LEU A 673 8.88 -9.44 -19.91
C LEU A 673 9.19 -10.60 -18.95
N GLY A 674 10.32 -10.52 -18.24
CA GLY A 674 10.71 -11.52 -17.24
C GLY A 674 9.61 -11.79 -16.22
N LYS A 675 9.52 -13.05 -15.76
CA LYS A 675 8.56 -13.43 -14.72
C LYS A 675 9.07 -13.04 -13.33
N GLU A 676 10.38 -13.11 -13.11
CA GLU A 676 10.96 -12.70 -11.85
C GLU A 676 11.04 -11.17 -11.70
N SER A 677 11.09 -10.75 -10.44
CA SER A 677 11.54 -9.43 -10.02
C SER A 677 12.61 -9.67 -8.96
N PHE A 678 13.79 -9.08 -9.13
CA PHE A 678 15.01 -9.52 -8.45
C PHE A 678 15.63 -8.47 -7.51
N VAL A 679 15.23 -7.20 -7.63
CA VAL A 679 15.52 -6.12 -6.67
C VAL A 679 14.26 -5.29 -6.49
N ASP A 680 13.90 -5.02 -5.23
CA ASP A 680 12.82 -4.12 -4.83
C ASP A 680 13.44 -2.79 -4.38
N GLU A 681 13.06 -1.69 -5.03
CA GLU A 681 13.48 -0.32 -4.75
C GLU A 681 12.34 0.42 -4.03
N GLN A 682 12.61 0.92 -2.83
CA GLN A 682 11.62 1.64 -2.03
C GLN A 682 11.67 3.12 -2.36
N ILE A 683 10.53 3.72 -2.68
CA ILE A 683 10.39 5.14 -2.99
C ILE A 683 9.56 5.79 -1.88
N ALA A 684 10.07 6.90 -1.33
CA ALA A 684 9.44 7.69 -0.28
C ALA A 684 9.46 9.19 -0.65
N MET A 685 8.77 10.01 0.15
CA MET A 685 8.94 11.46 0.15
C MET A 685 10.00 11.87 1.17
N ILE A 686 10.54 13.08 1.02
CA ILE A 686 11.57 13.63 1.91
C ILE A 686 10.94 14.63 2.88
N VAL A 687 11.24 14.47 4.16
CA VAL A 687 10.78 15.32 5.26
C VAL A 687 12.01 15.91 5.96
N PRO A 688 12.13 17.25 6.10
CA PRO A 688 13.20 17.90 6.84
C PRO A 688 13.32 17.39 8.28
N SER A 689 14.53 17.47 8.85
CA SER A 689 14.78 17.02 10.22
C SER A 689 14.00 17.80 11.29
N HIS A 690 13.59 19.05 11.02
CA HIS A 690 12.73 19.82 11.93
C HIS A 690 11.25 19.42 11.89
N SER A 691 10.78 18.80 10.79
CA SER A 691 9.38 18.38 10.62
C SER A 691 9.12 16.95 11.12
N VAL A 692 10.10 16.35 11.81
CA VAL A 692 10.02 15.04 12.48
C VAL A 692 8.81 14.88 13.41
N PRO A 693 8.35 15.88 14.17
CA PRO A 693 7.14 15.75 15.01
C PRO A 693 5.91 15.31 14.21
N TYR A 694 5.77 15.78 12.96
CA TYR A 694 4.65 15.45 12.07
C TYR A 694 4.85 14.15 11.27
N LEU A 695 6.07 13.62 11.22
CA LEU A 695 6.42 12.46 10.40
C LEU A 695 5.55 11.23 10.73
N HIS A 696 5.27 10.98 12.01
CA HIS A 696 4.38 9.89 12.42
C HIS A 696 2.93 10.10 11.95
N LEU A 697 2.43 11.34 12.01
CA LEU A 697 1.08 11.67 11.55
C LEU A 697 0.97 11.46 10.03
N ILE A 698 1.89 12.04 9.25
CA ILE A 698 1.98 11.85 7.79
C ILE A 698 2.08 10.36 7.44
N ASN A 699 2.96 9.62 8.11
CA ASN A 699 3.11 8.17 7.90
C ASN A 699 1.84 7.38 8.21
N SER A 700 1.09 7.73 9.27
CA SER A 700 -0.19 7.08 9.58
C SER A 700 -1.24 7.31 8.48
N HIS A 701 -1.27 8.50 7.87
CA HIS A 701 -2.14 8.77 6.72
C HIS A 701 -1.69 8.04 5.44
N ILE A 702 -0.38 7.97 5.18
CA ILE A 702 0.18 7.20 4.05
C ILE A 702 -0.16 5.71 4.17
N ASP A 703 0.01 5.10 5.36
CA ASP A 703 -0.35 3.71 5.62
C ASP A 703 -1.85 3.44 5.41
N ARG A 704 -2.73 4.36 5.85
CA ARG A 704 -4.17 4.27 5.57
C ARG A 704 -4.48 4.32 4.07
N LEU A 705 -3.89 5.26 3.33
CA LEU A 705 -4.08 5.38 1.87
C LEU A 705 -3.56 4.16 1.11
N PHE A 706 -2.45 3.58 1.56
CA PHE A 706 -1.89 2.34 1.01
C PHE A 706 -2.83 1.15 1.25
N ARG A 707 -3.31 0.96 2.49
CA ARG A 707 -4.29 -0.10 2.85
C ARG A 707 -5.62 0.02 2.11
N MET A 708 -6.06 1.25 1.82
CA MET A 708 -7.27 1.53 1.03
C MET A 708 -7.07 1.30 -0.48
N GLY A 709 -5.84 1.05 -0.95
CA GLY A 709 -5.54 0.80 -2.36
C GLY A 709 -5.48 2.06 -3.24
N PHE A 710 -5.46 3.27 -2.66
CA PHE A 710 -5.35 4.51 -3.44
C PHE A 710 -4.07 4.57 -4.28
N MET A 711 -2.96 4.07 -3.74
CA MET A 711 -1.67 4.06 -4.43
C MET A 711 -1.71 3.20 -5.71
N GLU A 712 -2.25 2.00 -5.63
CA GLU A 712 -2.44 1.10 -6.77
C GLU A 712 -3.36 1.75 -7.83
N ARG A 713 -4.45 2.39 -7.38
CA ARG A 713 -5.34 3.15 -8.28
C ARG A 713 -4.62 4.33 -8.95
N TRP A 714 -3.78 5.08 -8.25
CA TRP A 714 -3.01 6.17 -8.85
C TRP A 714 -1.95 5.67 -9.83
N HIS A 715 -1.31 4.52 -9.58
CA HIS A 715 -0.48 3.86 -10.58
C HIS A 715 -1.29 3.49 -11.83
N GLN A 716 -2.47 2.87 -11.69
CA GLN A 716 -3.33 2.47 -12.82
C GLN A 716 -3.98 3.65 -13.58
N MET A 717 -4.14 4.83 -12.95
CA MET A 717 -4.68 6.02 -13.62
C MET A 717 -3.59 6.88 -14.28
N ASN A 718 -2.38 6.94 -13.73
CA ASN A 718 -1.28 7.73 -14.27
C ASN A 718 -0.38 6.95 -15.26
N LEU A 719 -0.49 5.62 -15.32
CA LEU A 719 0.20 4.78 -16.30
C LEU A 719 -0.82 3.97 -17.13
N PRO A 720 -0.55 3.74 -18.43
CA PRO A 720 -1.48 3.03 -19.30
C PRO A 720 -1.49 1.51 -19.04
N SER A 721 -2.60 0.86 -19.41
CA SER A 721 -2.82 -0.56 -19.12
C SER A 721 -2.08 -1.49 -20.08
N ALA A 722 -1.10 -2.23 -19.54
CA ALA A 722 -0.20 -3.14 -20.27
C ALA A 722 -0.87 -4.43 -20.83
N ASP A 723 -2.18 -4.60 -20.64
CA ASP A 723 -2.91 -5.87 -20.80
C ASP A 723 -2.92 -6.46 -22.22
N LYS A 724 -2.49 -5.72 -23.25
CA LYS A 724 -2.56 -6.16 -24.65
C LYS A 724 -1.47 -7.19 -25.02
N CYS A 725 -0.28 -7.11 -24.41
CA CYS A 725 0.81 -8.08 -24.65
C CYS A 725 1.15 -8.97 -23.44
N THR A 726 0.88 -8.54 -22.20
CA THR A 726 1.00 -9.44 -21.05
C THR A 726 -0.23 -10.35 -21.00
N GLY A 727 -0.06 -11.63 -21.31
CA GLY A 727 -1.11 -12.64 -21.53
C GLY A 727 -1.98 -13.04 -20.32
N LYS A 728 -2.44 -12.07 -19.52
CA LYS A 728 -3.54 -12.24 -18.55
C LYS A 728 -4.92 -12.04 -19.20
N SER A 729 -4.99 -11.28 -20.30
CA SER A 729 -6.23 -10.90 -21.00
C SER A 729 -6.67 -11.88 -22.08
N SER A 730 -5.82 -12.85 -22.46
CA SER A 730 -6.24 -14.01 -23.25
C SER A 730 -5.65 -15.30 -22.71
N LEU A 731 -6.55 -16.15 -22.18
CA LEU A 731 -6.53 -17.57 -22.54
C LEU A 731 -6.36 -17.60 -24.06
N ARG A 732 -5.13 -17.87 -24.54
CA ARG A 732 -4.65 -17.61 -25.93
C ARG A 732 -5.83 -17.72 -26.87
N GLN A 733 -6.27 -16.56 -27.38
CA GLN A 733 -7.51 -16.49 -28.16
C GLN A 733 -7.43 -17.61 -29.18
N VAL A 734 -8.43 -18.50 -29.22
CA VAL A 734 -8.47 -19.60 -30.18
C VAL A 734 -8.70 -18.95 -31.54
N THR A 735 -7.61 -18.42 -32.10
CA THR A 735 -7.55 -17.95 -33.46
C THR A 735 -7.85 -19.19 -34.28
N ASN A 736 -8.84 -19.08 -35.16
CA ASN A 736 -9.15 -20.13 -36.11
C ASN A 736 -7.99 -20.20 -37.10
N HIS A 737 -6.90 -20.84 -36.67
CA HIS A 737 -5.66 -20.97 -37.41
C HIS A 737 -5.97 -21.79 -38.65
N LYS A 738 -6.13 -21.10 -39.78
CA LYS A 738 -6.29 -21.75 -41.07
C LYS A 738 -4.97 -22.44 -41.38
N VAL A 739 -5.01 -23.77 -41.52
CA VAL A 739 -3.85 -24.59 -41.90
C VAL A 739 -3.23 -23.96 -43.15
N ASN A 740 -1.97 -23.55 -43.04
CA ASN A 740 -1.26 -22.85 -44.10
C ASN A 740 -0.36 -23.81 -44.87
N MET A 741 0.18 -23.37 -46.02
CA MET A 741 1.17 -24.15 -46.76
C MET A 741 2.38 -24.52 -45.90
N ASP A 742 2.76 -23.65 -44.96
CA ASP A 742 3.87 -23.84 -44.02
C ASP A 742 3.71 -25.06 -43.09
N ASP A 743 2.47 -25.40 -42.73
CA ASP A 743 2.17 -26.57 -41.90
C ASP A 743 2.31 -27.89 -42.67
N MET A 744 2.21 -27.85 -44.01
CA MET A 744 2.23 -29.02 -44.89
C MET A 744 3.55 -29.23 -45.65
N GLN A 745 4.53 -28.30 -45.53
CA GLN A 745 5.83 -28.38 -46.21
C GLN A 745 6.54 -29.73 -46.00
N GLY A 746 6.54 -30.26 -44.77
CA GLY A 746 7.17 -31.55 -44.44
C GLY A 746 6.54 -32.73 -45.20
N CYS A 747 5.21 -32.74 -45.33
CA CYS A 747 4.48 -33.78 -46.07
C CYS A 747 4.82 -33.75 -47.57
N PHE A 748 4.91 -32.56 -48.17
CA PHE A 748 5.30 -32.42 -49.58
C PHE A 748 6.74 -32.85 -49.84
N LEU A 749 7.67 -32.55 -48.90
CA LEU A 749 9.06 -32.99 -49.00
C LEU A 749 9.19 -34.52 -48.94
N VAL A 750 8.47 -35.18 -48.02
CA VAL A 750 8.44 -36.64 -47.93
C VAL A 750 7.85 -37.27 -49.19
N LEU A 751 6.77 -36.70 -49.75
CA LEU A 751 6.17 -37.17 -50.99
C LEU A 751 7.14 -37.07 -52.18
N LEU A 752 7.83 -35.94 -52.32
CA LEU A 752 8.83 -35.73 -53.37
C LEU A 752 9.99 -36.72 -53.23
N LEU A 753 10.50 -36.93 -52.01
CA LEU A 753 11.54 -37.91 -51.73
C LEU A 753 11.08 -39.34 -52.08
N GLY A 754 9.82 -39.68 -51.78
CA GLY A 754 9.19 -40.94 -52.15
C GLY A 754 9.17 -41.16 -53.68
N PHE A 755 8.76 -40.16 -54.46
CA PHE A 755 8.81 -40.23 -55.92
C PHE A 755 10.23 -40.37 -56.47
N MET A 756 11.20 -39.63 -55.92
CA MET A 756 12.60 -39.73 -56.34
C MET A 756 13.20 -41.11 -56.06
N VAL A 757 12.89 -41.72 -54.91
CA VAL A 757 13.31 -43.09 -54.57
C VAL A 757 12.63 -44.11 -55.48
N ALA A 758 11.32 -43.99 -55.72
CA ALA A 758 10.59 -44.89 -56.62
C ALA A 758 11.11 -44.82 -58.07
N PHE A 759 11.40 -43.61 -58.56
CA PHE A 759 12.01 -43.40 -59.89
C PHE A 759 13.42 -43.99 -59.95
N ALA A 760 14.26 -43.78 -58.93
CA ALA A 760 15.60 -44.35 -58.87
C ALA A 760 15.58 -45.89 -58.85
N ILE A 761 14.66 -46.51 -58.10
CA ILE A 761 14.46 -47.97 -58.09
C ILE A 761 14.00 -48.44 -59.47
N GLY A 762 13.01 -47.79 -60.09
CA GLY A 762 12.51 -48.15 -61.42
C GLY A 762 13.59 -48.04 -62.51
N CYS A 763 14.42 -46.99 -62.47
CA CYS A 763 15.59 -46.86 -63.34
C CYS A 763 16.63 -47.96 -63.06
N GLY A 764 16.84 -48.33 -61.78
CA GLY A 764 17.72 -49.42 -61.37
C GLY A 764 17.25 -50.79 -61.86
N GLU A 765 15.96 -51.09 -61.73
CA GLU A 765 15.34 -52.32 -62.26
C GLU A 765 15.38 -52.36 -63.79
N PHE A 766 15.08 -51.25 -64.46
CA PHE A 766 15.20 -51.14 -65.92
C PHE A 766 16.65 -51.37 -66.39
N TRP A 767 17.62 -50.74 -65.73
CA TRP A 767 19.05 -50.90 -66.05
C TRP A 767 19.54 -52.32 -65.77
N TYR A 768 19.13 -52.93 -64.66
CA TYR A 768 19.43 -54.32 -64.33
C TYR A 768 18.84 -55.29 -65.35
N HIS A 769 17.55 -55.14 -65.70
CA HIS A 769 16.88 -55.95 -66.70
C HIS A 769 17.53 -55.79 -68.08
N HIS A 770 17.84 -54.56 -68.49
CA HIS A 770 18.52 -54.27 -69.75
C HIS A 770 19.93 -54.91 -69.81
N LEU A 771 20.74 -54.82 -68.73
CA LEU A 771 22.06 -55.44 -68.69
C LEU A 771 22.03 -56.97 -68.59
N TYR A 772 21.05 -57.56 -67.89
CA TYR A 772 21.00 -59.00 -67.65
C TYR A 772 20.37 -59.76 -68.84
N VAL A 773 19.24 -59.28 -69.37
CA VAL A 773 18.53 -59.93 -70.49
C VAL A 773 19.28 -59.78 -71.82
N HIS A 774 19.92 -58.64 -72.06
CA HIS A 774 20.72 -58.45 -73.27
C HIS A 774 21.98 -59.34 -73.29
N LYS A 775 22.38 -59.90 -72.14
CA LYS A 775 23.48 -60.85 -72.00
C LYS A 775 23.05 -62.31 -72.23
N THR A 776 21.82 -62.70 -71.87
CA THR A 776 21.25 -64.04 -72.16
C THR A 776 20.78 -64.19 -73.60
N SER A 777 20.43 -63.11 -74.30
CA SER A 777 20.07 -63.11 -75.73
C SER A 777 21.22 -63.49 -76.70
N ARG A 778 22.45 -63.77 -76.22
CA ARG A 778 23.63 -64.10 -77.04
C ARG A 778 24.06 -65.58 -77.01
N GLN A 779 23.17 -66.50 -76.64
CA GLN A 779 23.39 -67.94 -76.83
C GLN A 779 22.54 -68.49 -77.99
N PRO A 780 23.13 -69.17 -79.00
CA PRO A 780 22.39 -69.78 -80.10
C PRO A 780 21.73 -71.11 -79.67
N PRO A 781 20.69 -71.59 -80.39
CA PRO A 781 20.00 -72.83 -80.05
C PRO A 781 20.88 -74.07 -80.29
N SER A 782 20.70 -75.08 -79.44
CA SER A 782 21.47 -76.32 -79.45
C SER A 782 21.13 -77.24 -80.62
N SER A 783 22.14 -77.67 -81.38
CA SER A 783 22.05 -78.82 -82.28
C SER A 783 22.28 -80.12 -81.51
N VAL A 784 21.24 -80.92 -81.33
CA VAL A 784 21.35 -82.34 -80.91
C VAL A 784 20.79 -83.18 -82.03
N PHE A 785 21.65 -83.95 -82.70
CA PHE A 785 21.25 -85.03 -83.61
C PHE A 785 21.92 -86.33 -83.16
N THR A 786 21.15 -87.41 -83.32
CA THR A 786 21.42 -88.81 -82.99
C THR A 786 22.75 -89.37 -83.51
N THR A 787 23.41 -90.18 -82.67
CA THR A 787 23.56 -91.64 -82.86
C THR A 787 23.72 -92.31 -81.50
#